data_AF-A0A5A7SJJ4-F1
#
_entry.id   AF-A0A5A7SJJ4-F1
#
_cell.length_a   1.000
_cell.length_b   1.000
_cell.length_c   1.000
_cell.angle_alpha   90.00
_cell.angle_beta   90.00
_cell.angle_gamma   90.00
#
_symmetry.space_group_name_H-M   'P 1'
#
loop_
_entity.id
_entity.type
_entity.pdbx_description
1 polymer ?
#
loop_
_entity_poly.entity_id
_entity_poly.type
_entity_poly.pdbx_seq_one_letter_code
_entity_poly.pdbx_strand_id
1 'polypeptide(L)'
;MSRESGVLKAWEATVRRTQAAKKRAHSIFGTTSVAHADDGDIDCAGEVIEAELNSGEVYHADRILPNGDYYTGQWCDSFPHGQGKYLWTDGCMYVGEWSKGKTMGRGRFSWPSGATYEGEFKSGYMDGNGTYTGSNGDTYKGNWVMNLKHGHGVKSFSNGDCYDGEWRRGLQEGHGRYQWKNGNHYVGEWKNGEICGKGSFVWSNGNRYEGNWETGLPRGNGTFKWPDGSFYVGYWSKDPQEQNGSYYPSGSSGNVHWDPQDVYNVDFSDCKICLGEKVSILPSQKKLAVWRSSKGEDGVKPRRMSVDGRVSVDVEKPLDRMQMWGGGDMDEYVAGCCSERTSSVGGGGGGGRGDVADYMLGLNLEKEGLGMPAKMPKSSKRQGETICKGHKNYDLMLNLQLGIRHSVGRPAPTASLDLKPSAFDPKEKVWTKFPPEGSKHTPPHQSCEFKWKDYCPLVFRTLRKLFKVDPADYMLSICGNDALRELSSPGKSGSFFYLTNDDRYMIKTMKKSEAKVLIRMLSAYYNHVRAFETTLVTKFYGLHCVKLTGPIQKKVRFIIMGNLFCSEYSIHRRFDLKGSILGRTTDKPESEIDETTILKDLDLNFVFRLQKSWFQEFCRQIDRDCEFLEQERIMDYSLLVGLHFRETSAAGDLIPSGARTPIGCGPDNEVGPRLSRVDLDQLFLDPSRWSSIKLGVNMPARVERTVRRSDCEFQLVGEPTGEYYDVVMFFGVIDILQDYDISKKLEHAYKSIQYDPTSISAVDPKQYSKRFRDFIFNIFAEDETNFE
;
A
#
# COMPACT_ATOMS: atom_id res chain seq x y z
N MET A 1 -52.68 -9.47 47.02
CA MET A 1 -53.19 -8.27 46.31
C MET A 1 -52.60 -7.01 46.93
N SER A 2 -52.55 -5.91 46.16
CA SER A 2 -52.08 -4.57 46.56
C SER A 2 -50.58 -4.39 46.87
N ARG A 3 -49.74 -4.32 45.81
CA ARG A 3 -48.53 -3.45 45.81
C ARG A 3 -47.98 -2.99 44.45
N GLU A 4 -48.78 -3.03 43.38
CA GLU A 4 -48.33 -2.64 42.01
C GLU A 4 -48.89 -1.29 41.48
N SER A 5 -49.70 -0.57 42.26
CA SER A 5 -50.39 0.67 41.80
C SER A 5 -49.61 1.99 42.03
N GLY A 6 -48.33 1.91 42.42
CA GLY A 6 -47.52 3.10 42.76
C GLY A 6 -46.68 3.68 41.62
N VAL A 7 -46.11 2.82 40.77
CA VAL A 7 -45.01 3.23 39.87
C VAL A 7 -45.51 3.80 38.54
N LEU A 8 -46.64 3.33 38.00
CA LEU A 8 -47.19 3.83 36.73
C LEU A 8 -47.64 5.29 36.80
N LYS A 9 -48.23 5.73 37.92
CA LYS A 9 -48.72 7.11 38.09
C LYS A 9 -47.61 8.16 38.28
N ALA A 10 -46.40 7.76 38.66
CA ALA A 10 -45.25 8.67 38.73
C ALA A 10 -44.63 8.97 37.36
N TRP A 11 -44.81 8.08 36.39
CA TRP A 11 -44.19 8.19 35.06
C TRP A 11 -44.97 9.12 34.12
N GLU A 12 -46.31 9.01 34.09
CA GLU A 12 -47.17 9.88 33.26
C GLU A 12 -47.16 11.36 33.69
N ALA A 13 -46.90 11.66 34.96
CA ALA A 13 -46.83 13.03 35.48
C ALA A 13 -45.57 13.78 35.03
N THR A 14 -44.51 13.08 34.61
CA THR A 14 -43.24 13.69 34.18
C THR A 14 -43.24 13.99 32.68
N VAL A 15 -43.91 13.17 31.86
CA VAL A 15 -43.96 13.31 30.39
C VAL A 15 -44.85 14.47 29.92
N ARG A 16 -45.76 14.98 30.76
CA ARG A 16 -46.63 16.14 30.43
C ARG A 16 -46.07 17.53 30.78
N ARG A 17 -44.80 17.66 31.21
CA ARG A 17 -44.17 18.96 31.54
C ARG A 17 -43.12 19.48 30.55
N THR A 18 -42.90 18.82 29.41
CA THR A 18 -41.85 19.18 28.44
C THR A 18 -42.36 19.57 27.04
N GLN A 19 -43.61 20.02 26.92
CA GLN A 19 -44.15 20.61 25.67
C GLN A 19 -44.72 22.04 25.80
N ALA A 20 -44.58 22.70 26.95
CA ALA A 20 -45.12 24.05 27.18
C ALA A 20 -44.12 25.03 27.84
N ALA A 21 -42.97 25.26 27.17
CA ALA A 21 -42.01 26.30 27.55
C ALA A 21 -41.18 26.84 26.36
N LYS A 22 -41.78 26.98 25.17
CA LYS A 22 -41.20 27.69 24.01
C LYS A 22 -41.98 28.99 23.73
N LYS A 23 -41.70 30.06 24.49
CA LYS A 23 -41.87 31.49 24.12
C LYS A 23 -41.50 32.41 25.30
N ARG A 24 -40.94 33.58 24.97
CA ARG A 24 -40.36 34.62 25.88
C ARG A 24 -39.02 34.19 26.53
N ALA A 25 -37.98 35.02 26.63
CA ALA A 25 -37.85 36.45 26.25
C ALA A 25 -36.47 36.77 25.64
N HIS A 26 -36.42 37.83 24.82
CA HIS A 26 -35.19 38.57 24.45
C HIS A 26 -34.82 39.57 25.56
N SER A 27 -33.62 40.16 25.45
CA SER A 27 -33.02 41.13 26.40
C SER A 27 -32.55 40.45 27.70
N ILE A 28 -31.43 40.82 28.32
CA ILE A 28 -30.84 42.16 28.45
C ILE A 28 -29.30 42.09 28.31
N PHE A 29 -28.72 42.90 27.42
CA PHE A 29 -27.30 43.28 27.49
C PHE A 29 -27.20 44.63 28.21
N GLY A 30 -26.46 44.68 29.32
CA GLY A 30 -26.13 45.92 30.02
C GLY A 30 -24.75 46.42 29.58
N THR A 31 -24.69 47.64 29.04
CA THR A 31 -23.47 48.29 28.56
C THR A 31 -22.71 49.02 29.67
N THR A 32 -21.38 48.99 29.62
CA THR A 32 -20.53 50.05 30.20
C THR A 32 -19.44 50.41 29.19
N SER A 33 -19.29 51.71 28.93
CA SER A 33 -18.39 52.32 27.95
C SER A 33 -17.13 52.91 28.60
N VAL A 34 -16.03 52.99 27.83
CA VAL A 34 -15.01 54.07 27.90
C VAL A 34 -14.36 54.26 26.51
N ALA A 35 -14.09 55.52 26.12
CA ALA A 35 -13.34 56.00 24.94
C ALA A 35 -12.68 57.38 25.29
N HIS A 36 -11.91 58.13 24.49
CA HIS A 36 -11.57 58.14 23.05
C HIS A 36 -10.09 58.53 22.84
N ALA A 37 -9.47 58.11 21.73
CA ALA A 37 -8.41 58.82 20.98
C ALA A 37 -7.98 57.91 19.78
N ASP A 38 -8.20 58.22 18.51
CA ASP A 38 -7.73 59.38 17.69
C ASP A 38 -6.18 59.36 17.57
N ASP A 39 -5.50 59.43 16.42
CA ASP A 39 -5.88 59.67 15.00
C ASP A 39 -4.91 58.86 14.08
N GLY A 40 -5.13 58.67 12.78
CA GLY A 40 -6.21 59.20 11.93
C GLY A 40 -6.16 58.62 10.50
N ASP A 41 -7.09 59.08 9.67
CA ASP A 41 -7.50 58.44 8.43
C ASP A 41 -6.60 58.72 7.20
N ILE A 42 -6.54 57.74 6.29
CA ILE A 42 -6.55 57.99 4.85
C ILE A 42 -7.64 57.09 4.27
N ASP A 43 -8.83 57.68 4.13
CA ASP A 43 -9.95 57.08 3.41
C ASP A 43 -9.96 57.64 1.98
N CYS A 44 -10.00 56.76 0.98
CA CYS A 44 -10.79 56.96 -0.24
C CYS A 44 -10.93 55.62 -0.99
N ALA A 45 -12.17 55.31 -1.37
CA ALA A 45 -12.57 54.04 -1.96
C ALA A 45 -12.50 54.05 -3.51
N GLY A 46 -12.71 52.86 -4.10
CA GLY A 46 -12.82 52.65 -5.55
C GLY A 46 -11.55 52.01 -6.14
N GLU A 47 -11.59 50.93 -6.90
CA GLU A 47 -12.73 50.11 -7.36
C GLU A 47 -12.36 48.63 -7.23
N VAL A 48 -13.29 47.81 -6.70
CA VAL A 48 -13.26 46.39 -7.02
C VAL A 48 -13.85 46.28 -8.41
N ILE A 49 -12.99 46.18 -9.42
CA ILE A 49 -13.42 45.76 -10.76
C ILE A 49 -13.78 44.28 -10.64
N GLU A 50 -15.04 44.00 -10.26
CA GLU A 50 -15.70 42.75 -10.65
C GLU A 50 -15.88 42.79 -12.16
N ALA A 51 -14.80 42.51 -12.87
CA ALA A 51 -14.90 42.09 -14.25
C ALA A 51 -15.66 40.76 -14.25
N GLU A 52 -16.89 40.79 -14.74
CA GLU A 52 -17.64 39.62 -15.20
C GLU A 52 -16.84 38.95 -16.33
N LEU A 53 -15.80 38.20 -15.95
CA LEU A 53 -14.99 37.46 -16.90
C LEU A 53 -15.81 36.30 -17.43
N ASN A 54 -16.17 36.41 -18.71
CA ASN A 54 -16.63 35.29 -19.53
C ASN A 54 -15.73 34.08 -19.30
N SER A 55 -16.37 32.92 -19.10
CA SER A 55 -15.67 31.65 -18.90
C SER A 55 -14.69 31.36 -20.04
N GLY A 56 -13.41 31.15 -19.70
CA GLY A 56 -12.37 30.68 -20.64
C GLY A 56 -11.34 31.70 -21.15
N GLU A 57 -11.46 33.01 -20.89
CA GLU A 57 -10.44 33.96 -21.37
C GLU A 57 -9.07 33.81 -20.66
N VAL A 58 -8.00 33.86 -21.44
CA VAL A 58 -6.61 33.74 -20.96
C VAL A 58 -6.03 35.13 -20.70
N TYR A 59 -5.63 35.41 -19.46
CA TYR A 59 -5.03 36.70 -19.06
C TYR A 59 -3.66 36.50 -18.39
N HIS A 60 -2.78 37.50 -18.44
CA HIS A 60 -1.49 37.47 -17.74
C HIS A 60 -1.61 38.14 -16.36
N ALA A 61 -1.08 37.52 -15.30
CA ALA A 61 -1.05 38.14 -13.98
C ALA A 61 0.06 37.59 -13.05
N ASP A 62 0.61 38.50 -12.26
CA ASP A 62 1.57 38.21 -11.18
C ASP A 62 0.79 38.14 -9.86
N ARG A 63 0.94 37.02 -9.12
CA ARG A 63 0.15 36.75 -7.90
C ARG A 63 0.99 36.07 -6.84
N ILE A 64 0.96 36.63 -5.63
CA ILE A 64 1.34 35.92 -4.40
C ILE A 64 0.11 35.13 -3.94
N LEU A 65 0.28 33.84 -3.70
CA LEU A 65 -0.77 32.89 -3.35
C LEU A 65 -0.97 32.82 -1.82
N PRO A 66 -2.11 32.29 -1.32
CA PRO A 66 -2.45 32.34 0.11
C PRO A 66 -1.48 31.60 1.04
N ASN A 67 -0.67 30.67 0.50
CA ASN A 67 0.38 29.97 1.24
C ASN A 67 1.75 30.68 1.20
N GLY A 68 1.87 31.80 0.47
CA GLY A 68 3.10 32.55 0.27
C GLY A 68 3.88 32.20 -1.00
N ASP A 69 3.44 31.21 -1.79
CA ASP A 69 4.06 30.91 -3.08
C ASP A 69 3.82 32.06 -4.08
N TYR A 70 4.64 32.16 -5.12
CA TYR A 70 4.53 33.21 -6.14
C TYR A 70 4.36 32.60 -7.53
N TYR A 71 3.44 33.14 -8.33
CA TYR A 71 3.29 32.81 -9.73
C TYR A 71 3.23 34.08 -10.60
N THR A 72 3.89 34.03 -11.75
CA THR A 72 3.81 35.04 -12.82
C THR A 72 3.65 34.30 -14.14
N GLY A 73 2.68 34.71 -14.96
CA GLY A 73 2.37 34.02 -16.22
C GLY A 73 0.91 34.13 -16.61
N GLN A 74 0.50 33.28 -17.54
CA GLN A 74 -0.87 33.24 -18.04
C GLN A 74 -1.80 32.43 -17.11
N TRP A 75 -3.06 32.85 -17.04
CA TRP A 75 -4.12 32.27 -16.22
C TRP A 75 -5.35 32.01 -17.06
N CYS A 76 -6.06 30.93 -16.78
CA CYS A 76 -7.35 30.58 -17.40
C CYS A 76 -8.22 29.94 -16.32
N ASP A 77 -9.48 30.38 -16.15
CA ASP A 77 -10.43 29.92 -15.12
C ASP A 77 -9.85 29.86 -13.69
N SER A 78 -9.01 30.84 -13.33
CA SER A 78 -8.26 30.92 -12.06
C SER A 78 -7.17 29.86 -11.84
N PHE A 79 -6.75 29.13 -12.88
CA PHE A 79 -5.59 28.23 -12.86
C PHE A 79 -4.43 28.75 -13.72
N PRO A 80 -3.16 28.45 -13.36
CA PRO A 80 -2.02 28.60 -14.26
C PRO A 80 -2.24 27.90 -15.61
N HIS A 81 -1.94 28.62 -16.68
CA HIS A 81 -2.11 28.19 -18.06
C HIS A 81 -0.97 28.77 -18.93
N GLY A 82 -0.77 28.27 -20.15
CA GLY A 82 0.20 28.83 -21.10
C GLY A 82 1.62 28.90 -20.52
N GLN A 83 2.37 29.95 -20.83
CA GLN A 83 3.72 30.15 -20.26
C GLN A 83 3.64 30.80 -18.87
N GLY A 84 4.42 30.27 -17.93
CA GLY A 84 4.53 30.88 -16.60
C GLY A 84 5.61 30.31 -15.70
N LYS A 85 5.92 31.06 -14.65
CA LYS A 85 6.91 30.77 -13.62
C LYS A 85 6.24 30.67 -12.26
N TYR A 86 6.43 29.54 -11.59
CA TYR A 86 5.99 29.31 -10.22
C TYR A 86 7.22 29.17 -9.30
N LEU A 87 7.22 29.88 -8.18
CA LEU A 87 8.23 29.84 -7.13
C LEU A 87 7.55 29.38 -5.84
N TRP A 88 7.94 28.20 -5.35
CA TRP A 88 7.47 27.68 -4.08
C TRP A 88 8.21 28.36 -2.91
N THR A 89 7.51 28.48 -1.79
CA THR A 89 8.04 28.98 -0.51
C THR A 89 9.25 28.20 0.03
N ASP A 90 9.43 26.94 -0.40
CA ASP A 90 10.62 26.13 -0.11
C ASP A 90 11.80 26.39 -1.06
N GLY A 91 11.68 27.35 -1.98
CA GLY A 91 12.73 27.76 -2.91
C GLY A 91 12.83 26.91 -4.18
N CYS A 92 12.03 25.86 -4.34
CA CYS A 92 11.87 25.22 -5.65
C CYS A 92 11.23 26.18 -6.65
N MET A 93 11.54 26.00 -7.93
CA MET A 93 11.04 26.86 -9.00
C MET A 93 10.72 26.03 -10.25
N TYR A 94 9.64 26.38 -10.94
CA TYR A 94 9.33 25.90 -12.28
C TYR A 94 9.15 27.09 -13.24
N VAL A 95 9.65 26.97 -14.46
CA VAL A 95 9.45 27.92 -15.56
C VAL A 95 9.11 27.12 -16.81
N GLY A 96 7.96 27.34 -17.42
CA GLY A 96 7.56 26.62 -18.64
C GLY A 96 6.06 26.62 -18.88
N GLU A 97 5.61 25.62 -19.63
CA GLU A 97 4.22 25.47 -20.05
C GLU A 97 3.30 24.89 -18.95
N TRP A 98 2.08 25.42 -18.89
CA TRP A 98 1.03 25.05 -17.96
C TRP A 98 -0.28 24.76 -18.68
N SER A 99 -1.02 23.76 -18.21
CA SER A 99 -2.41 23.56 -18.62
C SER A 99 -3.26 23.20 -17.40
N LYS A 100 -4.30 24.01 -17.16
CA LYS A 100 -5.29 23.84 -16.07
C LYS A 100 -4.64 23.57 -14.71
N GLY A 101 -3.59 24.33 -14.38
CA GLY A 101 -2.88 24.23 -13.10
C GLY A 101 -1.97 23.00 -12.96
N LYS A 102 -1.51 22.42 -14.07
CA LYS A 102 -0.44 21.42 -14.09
C LYS A 102 0.67 21.84 -15.05
N THR A 103 1.91 21.49 -14.74
CA THR A 103 3.00 21.65 -15.71
C THR A 103 2.83 20.64 -16.85
N MET A 104 3.07 21.12 -18.07
CA MET A 104 2.91 20.41 -19.33
C MET A 104 4.05 20.85 -20.27
N GLY A 105 4.12 20.29 -21.49
CA GLY A 105 4.98 20.83 -22.56
C GLY A 105 6.44 20.92 -22.15
N ARG A 106 7.17 21.92 -22.65
CA ARG A 106 8.58 22.14 -22.26
C ARG A 106 8.68 23.07 -21.05
N GLY A 107 9.64 22.77 -20.18
CA GLY A 107 9.93 23.60 -19.03
C GLY A 107 11.26 23.29 -18.34
N ARG A 108 11.52 24.05 -17.30
CA ARG A 108 12.67 23.96 -16.40
C ARG A 108 12.19 23.89 -14.97
N PHE A 109 12.53 22.81 -14.26
CA PHE A 109 12.43 22.74 -12.81
C PHE A 109 13.81 23.01 -12.20
N SER A 110 13.85 23.70 -11.06
CA SER A 110 15.07 24.02 -10.32
C SER A 110 14.86 23.84 -8.83
N TRP A 111 15.86 23.23 -8.18
CA TRP A 111 15.84 22.95 -6.75
C TRP A 111 16.73 23.93 -5.97
N PRO A 112 16.46 24.16 -4.67
CA PRO A 112 17.33 24.96 -3.79
C PRO A 112 18.78 24.45 -3.71
N SER A 113 19.01 23.17 -3.99
CA SER A 113 20.34 22.55 -4.04
C SER A 113 21.17 22.98 -5.27
N GLY A 114 20.59 23.72 -6.20
CA GLY A 114 21.21 24.05 -7.50
C GLY A 114 21.00 22.97 -8.57
N ALA A 115 20.42 21.82 -8.24
CA ALA A 115 20.01 20.84 -9.23
C ALA A 115 18.94 21.43 -10.17
N THR A 116 18.88 20.94 -11.41
CA THR A 116 17.91 21.35 -12.43
C THR A 116 17.44 20.18 -13.29
N TYR A 117 16.24 20.32 -13.85
CA TYR A 117 15.74 19.49 -14.94
C TYR A 117 15.21 20.40 -16.03
N GLU A 118 15.66 20.19 -17.27
CA GLU A 118 15.25 20.94 -18.46
C GLU A 118 14.78 19.94 -19.51
N GLY A 119 13.50 19.98 -19.87
CA GLY A 119 12.89 18.97 -20.71
C GLY A 119 11.39 19.08 -20.81
N GLU A 120 10.77 17.99 -21.25
CA GLU A 120 9.32 17.83 -21.36
C GLU A 120 8.68 17.48 -20.00
N PHE A 121 7.40 17.84 -19.87
CA PHE A 121 6.58 17.61 -18.69
C PHE A 121 5.19 17.12 -19.10
N LYS A 122 4.66 16.13 -18.38
CA LYS A 122 3.29 15.62 -18.55
C LYS A 122 2.59 15.61 -17.21
N SER A 123 1.61 16.51 -17.01
CA SER A 123 0.77 16.59 -15.81
C SER A 123 1.52 16.68 -14.46
N GLY A 124 2.63 17.42 -14.41
CA GLY A 124 3.46 17.55 -13.20
C GLY A 124 4.69 16.63 -13.14
N TYR A 125 4.79 15.64 -14.03
CA TYR A 125 5.90 14.69 -14.07
C TYR A 125 6.94 15.10 -15.11
N MET A 126 8.22 14.82 -14.83
CA MET A 126 9.28 14.82 -15.86
C MET A 126 9.02 13.61 -16.78
N ASP A 127 8.81 13.86 -18.06
CA ASP A 127 8.28 12.90 -19.03
C ASP A 127 8.80 13.28 -20.42
N GLY A 128 8.89 12.37 -21.39
CA GLY A 128 9.47 12.69 -22.71
C GLY A 128 10.98 12.95 -22.66
N ASN A 129 11.53 13.79 -23.53
CA ASN A 129 12.98 14.05 -23.54
C ASN A 129 13.39 15.13 -22.53
N GLY A 130 14.47 14.89 -21.78
CA GLY A 130 14.97 15.87 -20.83
C GLY A 130 16.37 15.62 -20.30
N THR A 131 16.97 16.69 -19.79
CA THR A 131 18.28 16.71 -19.14
C THR A 131 18.13 17.05 -17.66
N TYR A 132 18.52 16.12 -16.79
CA TYR A 132 18.72 16.38 -15.36
C TYR A 132 20.19 16.71 -15.10
N THR A 133 20.44 17.72 -14.28
CA THR A 133 21.76 18.07 -13.73
C THR A 133 21.63 18.12 -12.21
N GLY A 134 22.27 17.19 -11.51
CA GLY A 134 22.29 17.11 -10.05
C GLY A 134 23.17 18.19 -9.42
N SER A 135 23.00 18.39 -8.11
CA SER A 135 23.79 19.39 -7.38
C SER A 135 25.29 19.08 -7.36
N ASN A 136 25.65 17.80 -7.52
CA ASN A 136 27.03 17.34 -7.54
C ASN A 136 27.66 17.38 -8.96
N GLY A 137 26.97 17.95 -9.96
CA GLY A 137 27.41 17.97 -11.37
C GLY A 137 27.08 16.70 -12.15
N ASP A 138 26.42 15.73 -11.50
CA ASP A 138 25.92 14.49 -12.08
C ASP A 138 24.84 14.76 -13.15
N THR A 139 25.07 14.45 -14.42
CA THR A 139 24.07 14.69 -15.49
C THR A 139 23.39 13.40 -15.98
N TYR A 140 22.16 13.51 -16.46
CA TYR A 140 21.49 12.52 -17.31
C TYR A 140 20.74 13.23 -18.43
N LYS A 141 20.90 12.78 -19.68
CA LYS A 141 20.19 13.25 -20.85
C LYS A 141 19.59 12.07 -21.60
N GLY A 142 18.27 12.00 -21.71
CA GLY A 142 17.58 10.87 -22.34
C GLY A 142 16.07 10.99 -22.20
N ASN A 143 15.37 9.87 -22.38
CA ASN A 143 13.93 9.81 -22.21
C ASN A 143 13.57 9.67 -20.71
N TRP A 144 12.38 10.13 -20.37
CA TRP A 144 11.81 10.08 -19.02
C TRP A 144 10.37 9.61 -19.10
N VAL A 145 9.95 8.84 -18.11
CA VAL A 145 8.55 8.45 -17.92
C VAL A 145 8.24 8.59 -16.43
N MET A 146 7.26 9.41 -16.09
CA MET A 146 6.75 9.58 -14.72
C MET A 146 7.86 9.86 -13.67
N ASN A 147 8.74 10.82 -13.97
CA ASN A 147 9.96 11.17 -13.21
C ASN A 147 11.13 10.16 -13.24
N LEU A 148 11.02 9.06 -13.97
CA LEU A 148 12.06 8.03 -14.02
C LEU A 148 12.77 8.04 -15.38
N LYS A 149 14.11 8.00 -15.37
CA LYS A 149 14.94 7.77 -16.58
C LYS A 149 14.44 6.53 -17.33
N HIS A 150 14.34 6.62 -18.65
CA HIS A 150 13.69 5.61 -19.47
C HIS A 150 14.30 5.56 -20.88
N GLY A 151 14.04 4.47 -21.61
CA GLY A 151 14.48 4.30 -23.00
C GLY A 151 15.99 4.50 -23.14
N HIS A 152 16.43 5.05 -24.27
CA HIS A 152 17.84 5.40 -24.43
C HIS A 152 18.21 6.67 -23.64
N GLY A 153 19.40 6.71 -23.04
CA GLY A 153 19.92 7.91 -22.39
C GLY A 153 21.38 7.83 -21.92
N VAL A 154 22.03 8.99 -21.89
CA VAL A 154 23.41 9.18 -21.46
C VAL A 154 23.46 9.71 -20.03
N LYS A 155 24.23 9.08 -19.16
CA LYS A 155 24.54 9.52 -17.79
C LYS A 155 26.03 9.84 -17.71
N SER A 156 26.40 11.09 -17.42
CA SER A 156 27.76 11.42 -16.98
C SER A 156 27.78 11.52 -15.46
N PHE A 157 28.75 10.87 -14.83
CA PHE A 157 28.90 10.84 -13.37
C PHE A 157 29.95 11.88 -12.93
N SER A 158 29.76 12.43 -11.73
CA SER A 158 30.65 13.43 -11.12
C SER A 158 32.08 12.91 -10.87
N ASN A 159 32.28 11.59 -10.78
CA ASN A 159 33.60 10.99 -10.75
C ASN A 159 34.34 11.01 -12.11
N GLY A 160 33.62 11.29 -13.21
CA GLY A 160 34.10 11.33 -14.60
C GLY A 160 33.77 10.09 -15.43
N ASP A 161 33.05 9.11 -14.88
CA ASP A 161 32.55 7.97 -15.65
C ASP A 161 31.37 8.38 -16.55
N CYS A 162 31.05 7.55 -17.55
CA CYS A 162 29.90 7.74 -18.41
C CYS A 162 29.20 6.41 -18.71
N TYR A 163 27.86 6.42 -18.71
CA TYR A 163 27.04 5.34 -19.27
C TYR A 163 26.21 5.87 -20.43
N ASP A 164 26.18 5.15 -21.54
CA ASP A 164 25.38 5.43 -22.73
C ASP A 164 24.66 4.14 -23.14
N GLY A 165 23.33 4.13 -23.09
CA GLY A 165 22.55 2.91 -23.35
C GLY A 165 21.10 2.99 -22.90
N GLU A 166 20.49 1.82 -22.75
CA GLU A 166 19.09 1.66 -22.36
C GLU A 166 18.85 1.77 -20.84
N TRP A 167 17.69 2.33 -20.49
CA TRP A 167 17.23 2.55 -19.13
C TRP A 167 15.79 2.08 -18.98
N ARG A 168 15.51 1.29 -17.94
CA ARG A 168 14.16 0.87 -17.61
C ARG A 168 13.86 1.22 -16.17
N ARG A 169 12.80 2.02 -15.98
CA ARG A 169 12.37 2.51 -14.65
C ARG A 169 13.59 3.00 -13.84
N GLY A 170 14.42 3.79 -14.52
CA GLY A 170 15.65 4.45 -14.08
C GLY A 170 16.76 3.63 -13.45
N LEU A 171 16.89 2.36 -13.82
CA LEU A 171 18.14 1.59 -13.76
C LEU A 171 18.61 1.31 -15.20
N GLN A 172 19.88 1.01 -15.39
CA GLN A 172 20.44 0.53 -16.65
C GLN A 172 19.87 -0.86 -16.97
N GLU A 173 19.45 -1.06 -18.21
CA GLU A 173 18.74 -2.26 -18.69
C GLU A 173 19.10 -2.48 -20.17
N GLY A 174 18.83 -3.64 -20.75
CA GLY A 174 18.97 -3.85 -22.20
C GLY A 174 20.43 -3.85 -22.63
N HIS A 175 20.80 -3.00 -23.60
CA HIS A 175 22.19 -2.87 -24.04
C HIS A 175 22.77 -1.49 -23.68
N GLY A 176 24.06 -1.45 -23.32
CA GLY A 176 24.73 -0.20 -23.02
C GLY A 176 26.24 -0.28 -22.91
N ARG A 177 26.87 0.88 -23.04
CA ARG A 177 28.29 1.15 -22.92
C ARG A 177 28.59 1.91 -21.62
N TYR A 178 29.33 1.31 -20.71
CA TYR A 178 29.89 2.03 -19.55
C TYR A 178 31.37 2.29 -19.79
N GLN A 179 31.81 3.53 -19.58
CA GLN A 179 33.19 3.96 -19.72
C GLN A 179 33.65 4.57 -18.40
N TRP A 180 34.69 3.98 -17.82
CA TRP A 180 35.35 4.48 -16.62
C TRP A 180 36.32 5.60 -16.98
N LYS A 181 36.53 6.54 -16.05
CA LYS A 181 37.50 7.63 -16.21
C LYS A 181 38.94 7.17 -16.48
N ASN A 182 39.30 5.95 -16.09
CA ASN A 182 40.62 5.36 -16.36
C ASN A 182 40.81 4.86 -17.81
N GLY A 183 39.78 4.98 -18.66
CA GLY A 183 39.79 4.55 -20.06
C GLY A 183 39.24 3.14 -20.31
N ASN A 184 39.06 2.33 -19.26
CA ASN A 184 38.38 1.04 -19.38
C ASN A 184 36.94 1.26 -19.86
N HIS A 185 36.39 0.31 -20.62
CA HIS A 185 34.99 0.34 -20.98
C HIS A 185 34.39 -1.05 -21.19
N TYR A 186 33.11 -1.16 -20.87
CA TYR A 186 32.27 -2.32 -21.13
C TYR A 186 31.22 -1.96 -22.18
N VAL A 187 30.91 -2.89 -23.08
CA VAL A 187 29.80 -2.82 -24.04
C VAL A 187 29.09 -4.17 -24.05
N GLY A 188 27.81 -4.21 -23.70
CA GLY A 188 27.04 -5.46 -23.67
C GLY A 188 25.70 -5.30 -22.97
N GLU A 189 25.19 -6.41 -22.45
CA GLU A 189 23.89 -6.50 -21.79
C GLU A 189 23.91 -5.98 -20.33
N TRP A 190 22.79 -5.36 -19.93
CA TRP A 190 22.55 -4.78 -18.61
C TRP A 190 21.19 -5.21 -18.08
N LYS A 191 21.11 -5.41 -16.77
CA LYS A 191 19.85 -5.72 -16.09
C LYS A 191 19.85 -5.17 -14.68
N ASN A 192 18.80 -4.46 -14.29
CA ASN A 192 18.65 -3.88 -12.95
C ASN A 192 19.85 -3.02 -12.48
N GLY A 193 20.60 -2.39 -13.40
CA GLY A 193 21.79 -1.59 -13.08
C GLY A 193 23.11 -2.37 -13.03
N GLU A 194 23.09 -3.69 -13.22
CA GLU A 194 24.28 -4.54 -13.24
C GLU A 194 24.62 -5.03 -14.65
N ILE A 195 25.90 -5.31 -14.89
CA ILE A 195 26.40 -5.94 -16.12
C ILE A 195 26.03 -7.44 -16.10
N CYS A 196 25.44 -7.94 -17.19
CA CYS A 196 25.01 -9.33 -17.32
C CYS A 196 25.10 -9.80 -18.79
N GLY A 197 24.60 -11.01 -19.08
CA GLY A 197 24.38 -11.49 -20.45
C GLY A 197 25.67 -11.55 -21.26
N LYS A 198 25.61 -11.26 -22.56
CA LYS A 198 26.80 -11.17 -23.41
C LYS A 198 27.37 -9.76 -23.37
N GLY A 199 28.70 -9.67 -23.29
CA GLY A 199 29.37 -8.38 -23.35
C GLY A 199 30.87 -8.48 -23.57
N SER A 200 31.44 -7.34 -23.93
CA SER A 200 32.86 -7.16 -24.11
C SER A 200 33.39 -6.07 -23.19
N PHE A 201 34.47 -6.36 -22.49
CA PHE A 201 35.22 -5.41 -21.69
C PHE A 201 36.57 -5.16 -22.34
N VAL A 202 36.98 -3.90 -22.41
CA VAL A 202 38.24 -3.45 -22.96
C VAL A 202 38.95 -2.63 -21.90
N TRP A 203 40.14 -3.07 -21.50
CA TRP A 203 41.00 -2.35 -20.58
C TRP A 203 41.81 -1.28 -21.31
N SER A 204 42.22 -0.22 -20.62
CA SER A 204 43.02 0.87 -21.18
C SER A 204 44.41 0.45 -21.66
N ASN A 205 44.91 -0.71 -21.21
CA ASN A 205 46.13 -1.35 -21.70
C ASN A 205 45.94 -2.12 -23.05
N GLY A 206 44.71 -2.19 -23.57
CA GLY A 206 44.37 -2.88 -24.82
C GLY A 206 43.98 -4.34 -24.67
N ASN A 207 44.03 -4.92 -23.47
CA ASN A 207 43.45 -6.24 -23.21
C ASN A 207 41.93 -6.20 -23.47
N ARG A 208 41.36 -7.33 -23.90
CA ARG A 208 39.93 -7.44 -24.19
C ARG A 208 39.35 -8.77 -23.73
N TYR A 209 38.22 -8.73 -23.04
CA TYR A 209 37.35 -9.88 -22.80
C TYR A 209 36.11 -9.80 -23.68
N GLU A 210 35.64 -10.95 -24.17
CA GLU A 210 34.40 -11.15 -24.92
C GLU A 210 33.75 -12.44 -24.42
N GLY A 211 32.58 -12.35 -23.78
CA GLY A 211 31.95 -13.55 -23.20
C GLY A 211 30.66 -13.26 -22.46
N ASN A 212 30.25 -14.24 -21.66
CA ASN A 212 29.09 -14.15 -20.78
C ASN A 212 29.45 -13.48 -19.42
N TRP A 213 28.48 -12.79 -18.83
CA TRP A 213 28.61 -12.01 -17.60
C TRP A 213 27.43 -12.27 -16.66
N GLU A 214 27.69 -12.25 -15.37
CA GLU A 214 26.67 -12.36 -14.33
C GLU A 214 27.07 -11.52 -13.11
N THR A 215 26.15 -10.72 -12.57
CA THR A 215 26.37 -9.88 -11.37
C THR A 215 27.63 -9.01 -11.45
N GLY A 216 27.91 -8.43 -12.62
CA GLY A 216 29.07 -7.57 -12.82
C GLY A 216 30.41 -8.25 -13.16
N LEU A 217 30.47 -9.59 -13.22
CA LEU A 217 31.72 -10.33 -13.44
C LEU A 217 31.60 -11.31 -14.63
N PRO A 218 32.72 -11.66 -15.30
CA PRO A 218 32.75 -12.75 -16.28
C PRO A 218 32.28 -14.07 -15.68
N ARG A 219 31.37 -14.77 -16.37
CA ARG A 219 30.91 -16.12 -15.99
C ARG A 219 30.45 -16.92 -17.19
N GLY A 220 30.88 -18.18 -17.28
CA GLY A 220 30.60 -19.06 -18.41
C GLY A 220 31.58 -18.86 -19.58
N ASN A 221 31.19 -19.30 -20.78
CA ASN A 221 32.07 -19.29 -21.94
C ASN A 221 32.51 -17.86 -22.32
N GLY A 222 33.82 -17.67 -22.50
CA GLY A 222 34.40 -16.39 -22.88
C GLY A 222 35.83 -16.49 -23.40
N THR A 223 36.23 -15.46 -24.14
CA THR A 223 37.57 -15.29 -24.73
C THR A 223 38.23 -14.04 -24.20
N PHE A 224 39.45 -14.16 -23.68
CA PHE A 224 40.34 -13.05 -23.36
C PHE A 224 41.39 -12.92 -24.47
N LYS A 225 41.72 -11.70 -24.89
CA LYS A 225 42.64 -11.38 -25.98
C LYS A 225 43.63 -10.32 -25.51
N TRP A 226 44.89 -10.49 -25.86
CA TRP A 226 45.96 -9.52 -25.59
C TRP A 226 46.31 -8.72 -26.86
N PRO A 227 46.91 -7.52 -26.72
CA PRO A 227 47.35 -6.71 -27.86
C PRO A 227 48.37 -7.38 -28.80
N ASP A 228 49.09 -8.41 -28.33
CA ASP A 228 50.07 -9.16 -29.14
C ASP A 228 49.42 -10.22 -30.07
N GLY A 229 48.09 -10.37 -30.00
CA GLY A 229 47.32 -11.34 -30.77
C GLY A 229 47.18 -12.71 -30.11
N SER A 230 47.78 -12.94 -28.92
CA SER A 230 47.49 -14.13 -28.13
C SER A 230 46.07 -14.08 -27.56
N PHE A 231 45.50 -15.24 -27.23
CA PHE A 231 44.16 -15.32 -26.67
C PHE A 231 43.95 -16.58 -25.82
N TYR A 232 43.03 -16.50 -24.86
CA TYR A 232 42.59 -17.61 -24.00
C TYR A 232 41.09 -17.81 -24.18
N VAL A 233 40.67 -19.05 -24.45
CA VAL A 233 39.25 -19.42 -24.56
C VAL A 233 38.92 -20.43 -23.48
N GLY A 234 37.84 -20.21 -22.74
CA GLY A 234 37.48 -21.09 -21.63
C GLY A 234 36.11 -20.83 -21.02
N TYR A 235 35.77 -21.64 -20.03
CA TYR A 235 34.71 -21.40 -19.08
C TYR A 235 35.25 -20.58 -17.91
N TRP A 236 34.67 -19.40 -17.70
CA TRP A 236 35.06 -18.45 -16.67
C TRP A 236 34.19 -18.62 -15.43
N SER A 237 34.79 -18.64 -14.25
CA SER A 237 34.07 -18.54 -12.98
C SER A 237 34.97 -17.89 -11.95
N LYS A 238 34.36 -17.29 -10.94
CA LYS A 238 35.09 -16.81 -9.76
C LYS A 238 35.58 -17.96 -8.88
N ASP A 239 34.98 -19.15 -8.99
CA ASP A 239 35.52 -20.36 -8.37
C ASP A 239 36.58 -20.99 -9.30
N PRO A 240 37.87 -21.07 -8.88
CA PRO A 240 38.92 -21.71 -9.67
C PRO A 240 38.65 -23.19 -10.00
N GLN A 241 37.77 -23.88 -9.27
CA GLN A 241 37.40 -25.27 -9.53
C GLN A 241 36.45 -25.42 -10.72
N GLU A 242 35.65 -24.40 -11.02
CA GLU A 242 34.75 -24.37 -12.18
C GLU A 242 35.47 -23.85 -13.44
N GLN A 243 36.58 -23.12 -13.27
CA GLN A 243 37.31 -22.50 -14.37
C GLN A 243 38.12 -23.52 -15.17
N ASN A 244 38.00 -23.45 -16.50
CA ASN A 244 38.81 -24.23 -17.42
C ASN A 244 39.02 -23.45 -18.72
N GLY A 245 40.08 -23.75 -19.47
CA GLY A 245 40.32 -23.13 -20.77
C GLY A 245 41.69 -23.42 -21.34
N SER A 246 41.90 -22.96 -22.58
CA SER A 246 43.12 -23.15 -23.35
C SER A 246 43.69 -21.80 -23.76
N TYR A 247 45.00 -21.63 -23.54
CA TYR A 247 45.76 -20.47 -24.00
C TYR A 247 46.39 -20.76 -25.37
N TYR A 248 46.32 -19.78 -26.27
CA TYR A 248 46.83 -19.82 -27.63
C TYR A 248 47.83 -18.65 -27.81
N PRO A 249 49.15 -18.94 -27.80
CA PRO A 249 50.16 -17.89 -27.95
C PRO A 249 50.20 -17.34 -29.38
N SER A 250 50.45 -16.03 -29.48
CA SER A 250 50.93 -15.42 -30.73
C SER A 250 52.37 -15.88 -31.00
N GLY A 251 52.75 -16.02 -32.26
CA GLY A 251 54.02 -16.65 -32.71
C GLY A 251 55.31 -15.88 -32.40
N SER A 252 55.32 -15.05 -31.35
CA SER A 252 56.42 -14.16 -30.96
C SER A 252 56.64 -14.07 -29.44
N SER A 253 55.75 -14.65 -28.63
CA SER A 253 55.75 -14.45 -27.17
C SER A 253 56.20 -15.70 -26.41
N GLY A 254 57.16 -15.52 -25.49
CA GLY A 254 57.65 -16.57 -24.60
C GLY A 254 56.61 -17.02 -23.57
N ASN A 255 56.93 -18.05 -22.79
CA ASN A 255 56.01 -18.72 -21.86
C ASN A 255 55.55 -17.77 -20.72
N VAL A 256 54.44 -17.06 -20.90
CA VAL A 256 53.83 -16.18 -19.89
C VAL A 256 53.08 -17.03 -18.88
N HIS A 257 53.54 -17.07 -17.64
CA HIS A 257 52.78 -17.62 -16.52
C HIS A 257 51.66 -16.65 -16.15
N TRP A 258 50.49 -16.81 -16.78
CA TRP A 258 49.29 -16.01 -16.52
C TRP A 258 48.23 -16.87 -15.84
N ASP A 259 47.68 -16.36 -14.73
CA ASP A 259 46.53 -16.98 -14.05
C ASP A 259 45.24 -16.26 -14.49
N PRO A 260 44.26 -16.97 -15.09
CA PRO A 260 42.95 -16.41 -15.39
C PRO A 260 42.26 -15.74 -14.19
N GLN A 261 42.58 -16.16 -12.97
CA GLN A 261 41.99 -15.64 -11.74
C GLN A 261 42.47 -14.21 -11.39
N ASP A 262 43.62 -13.77 -11.94
CA ASP A 262 44.10 -12.39 -11.77
C ASP A 262 43.12 -11.36 -12.34
N VAL A 263 42.31 -11.74 -13.34
CA VAL A 263 41.27 -10.87 -13.91
C VAL A 263 40.23 -10.48 -12.85
N TYR A 264 39.85 -11.42 -11.96
CA TYR A 264 38.91 -11.15 -10.86
C TYR A 264 39.56 -10.43 -9.68
N ASN A 265 40.80 -10.78 -9.36
CA ASN A 265 41.49 -10.32 -8.15
C ASN A 265 42.16 -8.95 -8.32
N VAL A 266 42.64 -8.65 -9.53
CA VAL A 266 43.46 -7.47 -9.85
C VAL A 266 42.72 -6.57 -10.84
N ASP A 267 42.40 -7.06 -12.04
CA ASP A 267 41.97 -6.23 -13.17
C ASP A 267 40.58 -5.57 -13.00
N PHE A 268 39.69 -6.15 -12.19
CA PHE A 268 38.39 -5.55 -11.85
C PHE A 268 38.36 -4.77 -10.52
N SER A 269 39.46 -4.73 -9.75
CA SER A 269 39.47 -4.11 -8.41
C SER A 269 39.08 -2.61 -8.41
N ASP A 270 39.49 -1.90 -9.47
CA ASP A 270 39.18 -0.48 -9.73
C ASP A 270 37.90 -0.26 -10.56
N CYS A 271 37.28 -1.31 -11.12
CA CYS A 271 36.20 -1.22 -12.10
C CYS A 271 34.80 -1.21 -11.45
N LYS A 272 34.58 -0.33 -10.46
CA LYS A 272 33.30 -0.21 -9.75
C LYS A 272 32.37 0.77 -10.47
N ILE A 273 31.09 0.41 -10.60
CA ILE A 273 30.07 1.27 -11.20
C ILE A 273 29.67 2.35 -10.18
N CYS A 274 29.62 3.61 -10.62
CA CYS A 274 29.24 4.73 -9.76
C CYS A 274 27.73 4.74 -9.48
N LEU A 275 27.34 4.82 -8.20
CA LEU A 275 25.96 5.06 -7.80
C LEU A 275 25.67 6.57 -7.84
N GLY A 276 24.95 7.02 -8.89
CA GLY A 276 24.64 8.43 -9.10
C GLY A 276 23.69 9.04 -8.07
N GLU A 277 23.61 10.37 -8.07
CA GLU A 277 22.79 11.18 -7.15
C GLU A 277 21.29 10.80 -7.20
N LYS A 278 20.63 10.71 -6.03
CA LYS A 278 19.17 10.49 -5.91
C LYS A 278 18.44 11.83 -5.72
N VAL A 279 17.41 12.07 -6.55
CA VAL A 279 16.59 13.29 -6.50
C VAL A 279 15.72 13.27 -5.24
N SER A 280 15.92 14.23 -4.33
CA SER A 280 15.29 14.23 -2.99
C SER A 280 13.83 14.67 -2.97
N ILE A 281 13.40 15.51 -3.92
CA ILE A 281 12.02 15.98 -4.08
C ILE A 281 11.69 15.96 -5.58
N LEU A 282 10.59 15.35 -5.99
CA LEU A 282 10.19 15.29 -7.41
C LEU A 282 9.24 16.44 -7.77
N PRO A 283 9.24 16.95 -9.02
CA PRO A 283 8.33 18.03 -9.43
C PRO A 283 6.86 17.67 -9.20
N SER A 284 6.47 16.41 -9.44
CA SER A 284 5.10 15.92 -9.24
C SER A 284 4.66 15.83 -7.77
N GLN A 285 5.57 16.01 -6.81
CA GLN A 285 5.24 16.08 -5.38
C GLN A 285 4.83 17.51 -4.96
N LYS A 286 5.11 18.52 -5.79
CA LYS A 286 4.71 19.90 -5.53
C LYS A 286 3.22 20.07 -5.78
N LYS A 287 2.52 20.65 -4.81
CA LYS A 287 1.13 21.08 -4.93
C LYS A 287 1.09 22.59 -5.19
N LEU A 288 0.16 23.04 -6.03
CA LEU A 288 -0.08 24.48 -6.23
C LEU A 288 -1.12 24.97 -5.22
N ALA A 289 -0.96 26.19 -4.72
CA ALA A 289 -1.97 26.87 -3.90
C ALA A 289 -2.96 27.66 -4.77
N VAL A 290 -3.71 26.97 -5.62
CA VAL A 290 -4.79 27.58 -6.40
C VAL A 290 -6.03 27.77 -5.52
N TRP A 291 -6.64 28.94 -5.61
CA TRP A 291 -7.89 29.25 -4.92
C TRP A 291 -9.01 28.30 -5.40
N ARG A 292 -9.70 27.65 -4.45
CA ARG A 292 -10.99 27.05 -4.76
C ARG A 292 -12.02 28.18 -4.85
N SER A 293 -12.74 28.27 -5.96
CA SER A 293 -13.90 29.16 -6.06
C SER A 293 -14.88 28.83 -4.94
N SER A 294 -15.20 29.83 -4.13
CA SER A 294 -15.89 29.68 -2.86
C SER A 294 -17.41 29.72 -3.03
N LYS A 295 -18.05 28.57 -2.82
CA LYS A 295 -19.42 28.50 -2.29
C LYS A 295 -19.42 27.58 -1.07
N GLY A 296 -19.66 28.17 0.10
CA GLY A 296 -19.60 27.52 1.42
C GLY A 296 -18.79 28.36 2.40
N GLU A 297 -19.48 29.09 3.29
CA GLU A 297 -18.89 29.93 4.32
C GLU A 297 -18.23 29.12 5.45
N ASP A 298 -17.03 29.50 5.87
CA ASP A 298 -16.76 29.95 7.25
C ASP A 298 -15.25 30.28 7.41
N GLY A 299 -14.95 31.50 7.85
CA GLY A 299 -13.58 32.04 7.81
C GLY A 299 -12.84 32.02 9.14
N VAL A 300 -11.61 31.47 9.16
CA VAL A 300 -10.49 31.96 10.00
C VAL A 300 -9.16 31.80 9.23
N LYS A 301 -8.34 32.85 9.18
CA LYS A 301 -7.07 32.95 8.42
C LYS A 301 -5.91 32.11 9.02
N PRO A 302 -4.94 31.62 8.21
CA PRO A 302 -3.70 31.03 8.72
C PRO A 302 -2.72 32.09 9.28
N ARG A 303 -1.88 31.70 10.25
CA ARG A 303 -0.80 32.53 10.82
C ARG A 303 0.58 32.16 10.24
N ARG A 304 1.46 33.16 10.14
CA ARG A 304 2.86 33.05 9.66
C ARG A 304 3.66 31.96 10.37
N MET A 305 4.55 31.30 9.62
CA MET A 305 5.66 30.52 10.19
C MET A 305 6.83 31.43 10.56
N SER A 306 7.52 31.11 11.65
CA SER A 306 8.78 31.74 12.03
C SER A 306 9.95 31.03 11.35
N VAL A 307 10.93 31.80 10.91
CA VAL A 307 12.25 31.30 10.52
C VAL A 307 13.02 30.95 11.80
N ASP A 308 13.70 29.80 11.80
CA ASP A 308 15.05 29.68 12.36
C ASP A 308 15.72 28.42 11.81
N GLY A 309 16.90 28.59 11.22
CA GLY A 309 17.63 27.50 10.58
C GLY A 309 18.70 26.91 11.49
N ARG A 310 18.94 25.60 11.38
CA ARG A 310 20.22 24.96 11.73
C ARG A 310 20.44 23.70 10.89
N VAL A 311 21.63 23.61 10.31
CA VAL A 311 22.10 22.52 9.44
C VAL A 311 22.81 21.46 10.28
N SER A 312 22.56 20.18 10.02
CA SER A 312 23.45 19.07 10.44
C SER A 312 23.22 17.79 9.62
N VAL A 313 23.90 17.72 8.47
CA VAL A 313 24.72 16.61 7.93
C VAL A 313 24.46 15.16 8.43
N ASP A 314 24.12 14.29 7.46
CA ASP A 314 24.33 12.83 7.30
C ASP A 314 23.91 11.85 8.44
N VAL A 315 23.48 10.59 8.19
CA VAL A 315 23.82 9.61 7.14
C VAL A 315 22.58 8.75 6.77
N GLU A 316 22.34 8.48 5.49
CA GLU A 316 21.39 7.44 5.03
C GLU A 316 22.05 6.35 4.16
N LYS A 317 21.45 5.14 4.18
CA LYS A 317 21.70 4.03 3.24
C LYS A 317 20.38 3.63 2.56
N PRO A 318 20.42 2.99 1.37
CA PRO A 318 19.57 3.42 0.26
C PRO A 318 18.22 2.71 0.14
N LEU A 319 17.24 3.42 -0.44
CA LEU A 319 15.93 2.91 -0.85
C LEU A 319 15.81 2.81 -2.38
N ASP A 320 15.36 1.66 -2.88
CA ASP A 320 14.88 1.41 -4.25
C ASP A 320 13.79 0.30 -4.16
N ARG A 321 12.74 0.23 -4.98
CA ARG A 321 12.14 1.24 -5.88
C ARG A 321 10.73 0.80 -6.29
N MET A 322 9.75 1.71 -6.23
CA MET A 322 8.39 1.43 -6.71
C MET A 322 8.31 1.54 -8.25
N GLN A 323 7.51 0.67 -8.88
CA GLN A 323 7.34 0.60 -10.34
C GLN A 323 5.87 0.72 -10.76
N MET A 324 5.61 1.60 -11.74
CA MET A 324 4.35 1.70 -12.52
C MET A 324 4.70 1.96 -14.00
N TRP A 325 3.76 1.74 -14.91
CA TRP A 325 3.81 2.13 -16.35
C TRP A 325 2.39 2.51 -16.80
N GLY A 326 2.29 3.45 -17.76
CA GLY A 326 1.14 3.56 -18.68
C GLY A 326 1.37 2.69 -19.93
N GLY A 327 0.58 2.73 -21.01
CA GLY A 327 -0.58 3.58 -21.30
C GLY A 327 -0.33 4.58 -22.44
N GLY A 328 -1.15 4.49 -23.49
CA GLY A 328 -1.28 5.46 -24.60
C GLY A 328 -0.83 4.94 -25.98
N ASP A 329 -1.28 5.47 -27.12
CA ASP A 329 -2.38 6.41 -27.50
C ASP A 329 -2.65 6.11 -29.02
N MET A 330 -3.84 6.08 -29.66
CA MET A 330 -5.08 6.90 -29.72
C MET A 330 -5.04 8.06 -30.76
N ASP A 331 -5.88 8.00 -31.83
CA ASP A 331 -6.33 9.10 -32.75
C ASP A 331 -7.42 8.58 -33.76
N GLU A 332 -8.28 9.34 -34.48
CA GLU A 332 -9.02 10.62 -34.25
C GLU A 332 -10.13 10.85 -35.37
N TYR A 333 -11.22 11.62 -35.09
CA TYR A 333 -12.33 12.29 -35.91
C TYR A 333 -12.64 12.00 -37.43
N VAL A 334 -13.79 12.38 -38.06
CA VAL A 334 -15.26 12.42 -37.77
C VAL A 334 -16.08 12.78 -39.04
N ALA A 335 -17.42 12.51 -39.04
CA ALA A 335 -18.51 13.07 -39.89
C ALA A 335 -18.95 12.36 -41.21
N GLY A 336 -20.28 12.24 -41.42
CA GLY A 336 -20.89 11.86 -42.72
C GLY A 336 -22.34 11.34 -42.63
N CYS A 337 -23.28 11.97 -43.34
CA CYS A 337 -24.74 11.75 -43.29
C CYS A 337 -25.31 10.39 -43.78
N CYS A 338 -26.56 10.16 -43.37
CA CYS A 338 -27.65 9.36 -43.97
C CYS A 338 -27.45 8.76 -45.38
N SER A 339 -27.84 7.48 -45.57
CA SER A 339 -29.05 7.10 -46.34
C SER A 339 -29.18 5.58 -46.58
N GLU A 340 -30.39 5.06 -46.35
CA GLU A 340 -31.12 3.98 -47.07
C GLU A 340 -30.51 2.65 -47.57
N ARG A 341 -31.39 1.63 -47.48
CA ARG A 341 -31.69 0.52 -48.43
C ARG A 341 -30.86 -0.78 -48.43
N THR A 342 -31.58 -1.84 -48.02
CA THR A 342 -31.69 -3.17 -48.68
C THR A 342 -30.43 -4.06 -48.77
N SER A 343 -30.49 -5.39 -48.65
CA SER A 343 -31.64 -6.31 -48.66
C SER A 343 -31.31 -7.59 -47.87
N SER A 344 -32.23 -8.08 -47.06
CA SER A 344 -32.24 -9.48 -46.63
C SER A 344 -32.86 -10.35 -47.72
N VAL A 345 -32.23 -11.49 -48.01
CA VAL A 345 -32.80 -12.55 -48.86
C VAL A 345 -33.39 -13.63 -47.96
N GLY A 346 -34.68 -13.95 -48.18
CA GLY A 346 -35.37 -15.22 -47.92
C GLY A 346 -35.19 -15.96 -46.57
N GLY A 347 -36.24 -16.35 -45.85
CA GLY A 347 -37.68 -16.20 -46.09
C GLY A 347 -38.50 -17.34 -45.47
N GLY A 348 -39.77 -17.06 -45.14
CA GLY A 348 -40.80 -18.06 -44.78
C GLY A 348 -40.74 -18.64 -43.35
N GLY A 349 -41.83 -18.73 -42.59
CA GLY A 349 -43.18 -18.16 -42.80
C GLY A 349 -44.27 -18.83 -41.94
N GLY A 350 -45.27 -18.05 -41.50
CA GLY A 350 -46.56 -18.50 -40.94
C GLY A 350 -46.55 -19.14 -39.53
N GLY A 351 -47.56 -18.95 -38.67
CA GLY A 351 -48.75 -18.08 -38.75
C GLY A 351 -49.87 -18.51 -37.76
N GLY A 352 -50.69 -17.56 -37.30
CA GLY A 352 -51.88 -17.78 -36.43
C GLY A 352 -51.58 -17.68 -34.93
N ARG A 353 -52.07 -16.68 -34.16
CA ARG A 353 -53.47 -16.30 -33.78
C ARG A 353 -54.14 -17.26 -32.78
N GLY A 354 -54.46 -16.74 -31.59
CA GLY A 354 -55.33 -17.34 -30.57
C GLY A 354 -55.19 -16.60 -29.24
N ASP A 355 -56.29 -16.05 -28.72
CA ASP A 355 -56.32 -15.17 -27.54
C ASP A 355 -56.64 -15.91 -26.21
N VAL A 356 -56.67 -15.11 -25.12
CA VAL A 356 -57.42 -15.25 -23.85
C VAL A 356 -56.81 -16.07 -22.69
N ALA A 357 -56.44 -15.32 -21.62
CA ALA A 357 -56.58 -15.53 -20.15
C ALA A 357 -57.02 -16.91 -19.56
N ASP A 358 -56.67 -17.30 -18.33
CA ASP A 358 -55.84 -16.76 -17.22
C ASP A 358 -55.67 -17.90 -16.17
N TYR A 359 -55.03 -17.63 -15.03
CA TYR A 359 -55.04 -18.35 -13.73
C TYR A 359 -54.38 -19.76 -13.57
N MET A 360 -53.35 -19.71 -12.69
CA MET A 360 -52.85 -20.73 -11.74
C MET A 360 -51.87 -21.85 -12.15
N LEU A 361 -50.64 -21.65 -11.65
CA LEU A 361 -49.83 -22.62 -10.88
C LEU A 361 -49.48 -23.95 -11.57
N GLY A 362 -48.42 -23.91 -12.38
CA GLY A 362 -47.78 -25.11 -12.94
C GLY A 362 -46.27 -24.88 -13.17
N LEU A 363 -45.47 -25.57 -12.36
CA LEU A 363 -44.01 -25.73 -12.41
C LEU A 363 -43.40 -25.75 -13.83
N ASN A 364 -42.46 -24.84 -14.10
CA ASN A 364 -41.33 -25.02 -15.03
C ASN A 364 -40.09 -24.55 -14.25
N LEU A 365 -39.09 -25.37 -13.93
CA LEU A 365 -38.18 -26.08 -14.85
C LEU A 365 -37.35 -25.10 -15.71
N GLU A 366 -36.67 -24.16 -15.06
CA GLU A 366 -35.52 -23.48 -15.67
C GLU A 366 -34.28 -24.37 -15.60
N LYS A 367 -33.48 -24.35 -16.67
CA LYS A 367 -32.27 -25.17 -16.82
C LYS A 367 -31.16 -24.69 -15.88
N GLU A 368 -30.75 -25.53 -14.94
CA GLU A 368 -29.38 -25.48 -14.41
C GLU A 368 -28.35 -25.81 -15.51
N GLY A 369 -27.09 -25.47 -15.26
CA GLY A 369 -25.98 -26.25 -15.83
C GLY A 369 -25.02 -25.57 -16.80
N LEU A 370 -24.73 -24.27 -16.65
CA LEU A 370 -23.45 -23.67 -17.07
C LEU A 370 -23.23 -22.39 -16.26
N GLY A 371 -22.33 -22.43 -15.28
CA GLY A 371 -22.11 -21.31 -14.35
C GLY A 371 -21.53 -20.09 -15.05
N MET A 372 -22.08 -18.90 -14.77
CA MET A 372 -21.53 -17.64 -15.26
C MET A 372 -20.06 -17.45 -14.77
N PRO A 373 -19.19 -16.81 -15.56
CA PRO A 373 -17.83 -16.49 -15.14
C PRO A 373 -17.82 -15.52 -13.97
N ALA A 374 -16.86 -15.69 -13.06
CA ALA A 374 -16.71 -14.84 -11.88
C ALA A 374 -16.23 -13.43 -12.28
N LYS A 375 -17.01 -12.41 -11.88
CA LYS A 375 -16.76 -11.01 -12.26
C LYS A 375 -15.96 -10.25 -11.20
N MET A 376 -15.14 -9.32 -11.67
CA MET A 376 -14.41 -8.38 -10.84
C MET A 376 -15.34 -7.32 -10.20
N PRO A 377 -15.05 -6.91 -8.96
CA PRO A 377 -15.67 -5.73 -8.36
C PRO A 377 -15.13 -4.45 -9.01
N LYS A 378 -15.90 -3.35 -8.94
CA LYS A 378 -15.50 -2.06 -9.53
C LYS A 378 -14.44 -1.35 -8.66
N SER A 379 -13.43 -0.79 -9.32
CA SER A 379 -12.35 -0.04 -8.66
C SER A 379 -12.89 1.19 -7.90
N SER A 380 -12.37 1.42 -6.68
CA SER A 380 -12.87 2.48 -5.81
C SER A 380 -11.77 3.18 -4.99
N LYS A 381 -12.17 4.21 -4.23
CA LYS A 381 -11.26 5.14 -3.54
C LYS A 381 -10.53 4.47 -2.35
N ARG A 382 -9.38 5.05 -1.94
CA ARG A 382 -8.64 4.66 -0.72
C ARG A 382 -9.58 4.45 0.47
N GLN A 383 -9.37 3.36 1.21
CA GLN A 383 -10.30 2.92 2.25
C GLN A 383 -10.33 3.88 3.46
N GLY A 384 -11.54 4.28 3.87
CA GLY A 384 -11.81 5.09 5.07
C GLY A 384 -11.97 6.60 4.83
N GLU A 385 -12.63 7.27 5.77
CA GLU A 385 -12.89 8.71 5.76
C GLU A 385 -11.75 9.47 6.48
N THR A 386 -11.09 10.42 5.81
CA THR A 386 -10.01 11.21 6.41
C THR A 386 -10.53 12.10 7.54
N ILE A 387 -9.94 11.98 8.74
CA ILE A 387 -10.36 12.70 9.94
C ILE A 387 -9.81 14.13 9.93
N CYS A 388 -10.62 15.07 9.44
CA CYS A 388 -10.32 16.50 9.43
C CYS A 388 -10.94 17.25 10.63
N LYS A 389 -10.54 18.50 10.85
CA LYS A 389 -11.13 19.37 11.88
C LYS A 389 -12.65 19.50 11.63
N GLY A 390 -13.45 19.24 12.66
CA GLY A 390 -14.92 19.15 12.57
C GLY A 390 -15.46 17.71 12.53
N HIS A 391 -14.63 16.71 12.22
CA HIS A 391 -15.03 15.31 12.30
C HIS A 391 -15.19 14.84 13.76
N LYS A 392 -16.20 14.01 14.05
CA LYS A 392 -16.62 13.58 15.41
C LYS A 392 -15.50 12.98 16.28
N ASN A 393 -14.47 12.40 15.64
CA ASN A 393 -13.35 11.71 16.29
C ASN A 393 -12.02 12.50 16.19
N TYR A 394 -12.04 13.75 15.69
CA TYR A 394 -10.85 14.58 15.50
C TYR A 394 -10.05 14.80 16.79
N ASP A 395 -10.71 15.19 17.89
CA ASP A 395 -10.02 15.41 19.17
C ASP A 395 -9.40 14.12 19.73
N LEU A 396 -10.07 12.98 19.51
CA LEU A 396 -9.54 11.68 19.93
C LEU A 396 -8.31 11.27 19.10
N MET A 397 -8.31 11.56 17.80
CA MET A 397 -7.15 11.39 16.92
C MET A 397 -5.98 12.27 17.38
N LEU A 398 -6.20 13.56 17.64
CA LEU A 398 -5.15 14.47 18.13
C LEU A 398 -4.55 13.98 19.46
N ASN A 399 -5.41 13.60 20.42
CA ASN A 399 -4.98 13.07 21.71
C ASN A 399 -4.17 11.77 21.58
N LEU A 400 -4.52 10.94 20.61
CA LEU A 400 -3.78 9.73 20.26
C LEU A 400 -2.40 10.05 19.67
N GLN A 401 -2.33 10.96 18.68
CA GLN A 401 -1.07 11.33 18.03
C GLN A 401 -0.10 12.01 19.01
N LEU A 402 -0.60 12.94 19.83
CA LEU A 402 0.17 13.59 20.90
C LEU A 402 0.71 12.58 21.92
N GLY A 403 -0.14 11.66 22.36
CA GLY A 403 0.23 10.65 23.34
C GLY A 403 1.27 9.65 22.83
N ILE A 404 1.10 9.13 21.62
CA ILE A 404 2.07 8.21 20.99
C ILE A 404 3.39 8.93 20.73
N ARG A 405 3.38 10.13 20.14
CA ARG A 405 4.60 10.93 19.88
C ARG A 405 5.39 11.15 21.16
N HIS A 406 4.72 11.49 22.27
CA HIS A 406 5.35 11.63 23.59
C HIS A 406 5.81 10.28 24.19
N SER A 407 5.08 9.19 24.00
CA SER A 407 5.47 7.85 24.49
C SER A 407 6.70 7.30 23.77
N VAL A 408 6.78 7.47 22.45
CA VAL A 408 7.82 6.90 21.59
C VAL A 408 9.04 7.81 21.48
N GLY A 409 8.86 9.13 21.43
CA GLY A 409 9.94 10.12 21.31
C GLY A 409 10.78 10.34 22.57
N ARG A 410 10.51 9.62 23.67
CA ARG A 410 11.32 9.66 24.90
C ARG A 410 12.62 8.86 24.70
N PRO A 411 13.80 9.45 24.96
CA PRO A 411 15.04 8.71 25.01
C PRO A 411 14.93 7.56 26.01
N ALA A 412 15.24 6.34 25.57
CA ALA A 412 15.09 5.14 26.38
C ALA A 412 16.29 4.19 26.18
N PRO A 413 16.82 3.54 27.23
CA PRO A 413 18.04 2.72 27.15
C PRO A 413 17.97 1.64 26.08
N THR A 414 19.07 1.28 25.43
CA THR A 414 19.11 0.29 24.33
C THR A 414 18.28 -0.95 24.65
N ALA A 415 17.30 -1.26 23.80
CA ALA A 415 16.38 -2.38 24.04
C ALA A 415 17.10 -3.73 23.88
N SER A 416 17.35 -4.39 25.02
CA SER A 416 17.66 -5.82 25.07
C SER A 416 16.43 -6.65 24.66
N LEU A 417 16.67 -7.83 24.09
CA LEU A 417 15.63 -8.83 23.82
C LEU A 417 15.26 -9.66 25.06
N ASP A 418 16.04 -9.54 26.14
CA ASP A 418 15.75 -10.20 27.42
C ASP A 418 15.15 -9.20 28.41
N LEU A 419 13.84 -9.34 28.60
CA LEU A 419 13.02 -8.46 29.40
C LEU A 419 12.78 -9.06 30.79
N LYS A 420 13.00 -8.27 31.83
CA LYS A 420 12.67 -8.66 33.21
C LYS A 420 11.15 -8.80 33.38
N PRO A 421 10.64 -9.70 34.25
CA PRO A 421 9.20 -9.86 34.48
C PRO A 421 8.47 -8.55 34.84
N SER A 422 9.14 -7.61 35.51
CA SER A 422 8.60 -6.29 35.83
C SER A 422 8.24 -5.44 34.61
N ALA A 423 8.86 -5.66 33.45
CA ALA A 423 8.53 -4.95 32.20
C ALA A 423 7.12 -5.26 31.69
N PHE A 424 6.56 -6.41 32.10
CA PHE A 424 5.22 -6.87 31.74
C PHE A 424 4.17 -6.44 32.78
N ASP A 425 4.53 -5.78 33.89
CA ASP A 425 3.56 -5.39 34.91
C ASP A 425 2.73 -4.16 34.48
N PRO A 426 1.42 -4.28 34.24
CA PRO A 426 0.55 -3.14 33.91
C PRO A 426 0.33 -2.18 35.08
N LYS A 427 0.82 -2.49 36.30
CA LYS A 427 0.63 -1.71 37.52
C LYS A 427 1.49 -0.46 37.63
N GLU A 428 2.35 -0.16 36.65
CA GLU A 428 2.85 1.21 36.48
C GLU A 428 1.64 2.15 36.29
N LYS A 429 1.20 2.80 37.38
CA LYS A 429 0.03 3.68 37.43
C LYS A 429 0.35 5.10 36.92
N VAL A 430 1.40 5.23 36.11
CA VAL A 430 1.83 6.51 35.54
C VAL A 430 0.79 6.96 34.52
N TRP A 431 0.04 8.00 34.89
CA TRP A 431 -0.80 8.75 33.97
C TRP A 431 -0.12 10.08 33.67
N THR A 432 0.34 10.26 32.43
CA THR A 432 0.84 11.57 32.00
C THR A 432 -0.33 12.51 31.75
N LYS A 433 -0.28 13.74 32.27
CA LYS A 433 -1.27 14.77 31.98
C LYS A 433 -0.85 15.58 30.75
N PHE A 434 -1.82 15.89 29.92
CA PHE A 434 -1.70 16.73 28.73
C PHE A 434 -2.69 17.89 28.88
N PRO A 435 -2.31 18.97 29.61
CA PRO A 435 -3.06 20.22 29.64
C PRO A 435 -2.81 21.02 28.34
N PRO A 436 -3.80 21.76 27.81
CA PRO A 436 -3.64 22.54 26.57
C PRO A 436 -2.45 23.51 26.57
N GLU A 437 -2.14 24.07 27.74
CA GLU A 437 -1.06 25.02 27.99
C GLU A 437 0.33 24.36 28.04
N GLY A 438 0.39 23.03 28.03
CA GLY A 438 1.59 22.25 28.21
C GLY A 438 2.05 22.13 29.67
N SER A 439 3.13 21.39 29.88
CA SER A 439 3.76 21.20 31.19
C SER A 439 5.27 20.99 31.03
N LYS A 440 5.99 20.86 32.14
CA LYS A 440 7.42 20.46 32.14
C LYS A 440 7.71 19.16 31.35
N HIS A 441 6.70 18.32 31.11
CA HIS A 441 6.86 17.00 30.48
C HIS A 441 6.02 16.79 29.21
N THR A 442 5.18 17.75 28.83
CA THR A 442 4.27 17.64 27.68
C THR A 442 4.16 18.98 26.96
N PRO A 443 4.26 19.02 25.62
CA PRO A 443 4.20 20.28 24.88
C PRO A 443 2.79 20.90 24.92
N PRO A 444 2.66 22.23 24.76
CA PRO A 444 1.37 22.88 24.54
C PRO A 444 0.66 22.33 23.29
N HIS A 445 -0.67 22.29 23.30
CA HIS A 445 -1.46 21.74 22.20
C HIS A 445 -2.87 22.32 22.10
N GLN A 446 -3.47 22.21 20.90
CA GLN A 446 -4.81 22.72 20.61
C GLN A 446 -5.96 21.80 21.08
N SER A 447 -5.69 20.57 21.52
CA SER A 447 -6.72 19.68 22.06
C SER A 447 -7.03 19.97 23.55
N CYS A 448 -8.13 19.42 24.05
CA CYS A 448 -8.59 19.57 25.43
C CYS A 448 -7.71 18.84 26.46
N GLU A 449 -7.87 19.09 27.78
CA GLU A 449 -7.08 18.36 28.79
C GLU A 449 -7.38 16.85 28.74
N PHE A 450 -6.37 16.03 28.52
CA PHE A 450 -6.48 14.58 28.63
C PHE A 450 -5.37 13.96 29.49
N LYS A 451 -5.55 12.68 29.83
CA LYS A 451 -4.55 11.90 30.54
C LYS A 451 -4.22 10.66 29.72
N TRP A 452 -2.95 10.48 29.47
CA TRP A 452 -2.38 9.36 28.73
C TRP A 452 -1.95 8.26 29.70
N LYS A 453 -2.22 7.02 29.34
CA LYS A 453 -1.51 5.87 29.90
C LYS A 453 -0.95 5.02 28.77
N ASP A 454 0.34 4.75 28.86
CA ASP A 454 1.05 3.72 28.11
C ASP A 454 1.06 2.41 28.92
N TYR A 455 0.98 1.25 28.26
CA TYR A 455 1.02 -0.06 28.91
C TYR A 455 2.27 -0.82 28.48
N CYS A 456 3.07 -1.27 29.45
CA CYS A 456 4.27 -2.08 29.21
C CYS A 456 5.18 -1.50 28.10
N PRO A 457 5.55 -0.20 28.16
CA PRO A 457 6.17 0.53 27.04
C PRO A 457 7.49 -0.10 26.58
N LEU A 458 8.24 -0.69 27.51
CA LEU A 458 9.47 -1.42 27.20
C LEU A 458 9.19 -2.66 26.32
N VAL A 459 8.13 -3.42 26.61
CA VAL A 459 7.75 -4.61 25.83
C VAL A 459 7.35 -4.21 24.41
N PHE A 460 6.47 -3.22 24.24
CA PHE A 460 6.04 -2.78 22.91
C PHE A 460 7.14 -2.07 22.10
N ARG A 461 8.15 -1.50 22.77
CA ARG A 461 9.37 -1.03 22.11
C ARG A 461 10.24 -2.19 21.61
N THR A 462 10.41 -3.23 22.40
CA THR A 462 11.16 -4.42 21.96
C THR A 462 10.40 -5.25 20.91
N LEU A 463 9.07 -5.32 20.98
CA LEU A 463 8.23 -5.90 19.91
C LEU A 463 8.41 -5.17 18.58
N ARG A 464 8.37 -3.83 18.55
CA ARG A 464 8.67 -3.05 17.34
C ARG A 464 10.06 -3.37 16.77
N LYS A 465 11.08 -3.49 17.63
CA LYS A 465 12.43 -3.89 17.23
C LYS A 465 12.47 -5.32 16.64
N LEU A 466 11.80 -6.30 17.26
CA LEU A 466 11.67 -7.67 16.74
C LEU A 466 10.97 -7.69 15.37
N PHE A 467 9.93 -6.87 15.20
CA PHE A 467 9.20 -6.71 13.94
C PHE A 467 9.92 -5.81 12.91
N LYS A 468 11.18 -5.42 13.17
CA LYS A 468 12.03 -4.61 12.27
C LYS A 468 11.39 -3.25 11.92
N VAL A 469 10.63 -2.68 12.86
CA VAL A 469 9.99 -1.35 12.76
C VAL A 469 10.87 -0.29 13.42
N ASP A 470 11.28 0.70 12.64
CA ASP A 470 11.99 1.86 13.16
C ASP A 470 11.05 2.81 13.96
N PRO A 471 11.49 3.34 15.13
CA PRO A 471 10.65 4.22 15.95
C PRO A 471 10.28 5.56 15.31
N ALA A 472 11.12 6.14 14.46
CA ALA A 472 10.83 7.39 13.75
C ALA A 472 9.80 7.15 12.64
N ASP A 473 9.98 6.11 11.84
CA ASP A 473 9.01 5.65 10.84
C ASP A 473 7.61 5.41 11.43
N TYR A 474 7.57 4.73 12.58
CA TYR A 474 6.36 4.47 13.33
C TYR A 474 5.67 5.75 13.80
N MET A 475 6.46 6.74 14.26
CA MET A 475 5.95 8.06 14.64
C MET A 475 5.50 8.88 13.45
N LEU A 476 6.18 8.82 12.30
CA LEU A 476 5.82 9.54 11.08
C LEU A 476 4.51 8.99 10.49
N SER A 477 4.36 7.67 10.43
CA SER A 477 3.16 6.99 9.93
C SER A 477 1.89 7.34 10.72
N ILE A 478 1.98 7.32 12.06
CA ILE A 478 0.80 7.49 12.94
C ILE A 478 0.61 8.95 13.35
N CYS A 479 1.71 9.65 13.64
CA CYS A 479 1.73 10.98 14.26
C CYS A 479 2.39 12.04 13.36
N GLY A 480 2.52 11.79 12.06
CA GLY A 480 3.02 12.77 11.09
C GLY A 480 2.03 13.90 10.83
N ASN A 481 2.21 14.60 9.71
CA ASN A 481 1.32 15.70 9.30
C ASN A 481 0.05 15.19 8.58
N ASP A 482 0.02 13.91 8.21
CA ASP A 482 -1.16 13.29 7.60
C ASP A 482 -2.22 12.93 8.65
N ALA A 483 -3.48 13.14 8.29
CA ALA A 483 -4.62 12.72 9.11
C ALA A 483 -4.87 11.20 8.97
N LEU A 484 -5.28 10.57 10.08
CA LEU A 484 -5.73 9.18 10.06
C LEU A 484 -7.08 9.06 9.32
N ARG A 485 -7.34 7.89 8.73
CA ARG A 485 -8.62 7.56 8.10
C ARG A 485 -9.48 6.72 9.04
N GLU A 486 -10.74 7.10 9.28
CA GLU A 486 -11.70 6.27 10.00
C GLU A 486 -12.25 5.18 9.07
N LEU A 487 -12.18 3.93 9.49
CA LEU A 487 -12.88 2.83 8.85
C LEU A 487 -14.24 2.65 9.52
N SER A 488 -15.32 2.79 8.74
CA SER A 488 -16.66 2.43 9.16
C SER A 488 -16.70 0.94 9.50
N SER A 489 -16.81 0.61 10.78
CA SER A 489 -16.93 -0.77 11.26
C SER A 489 -18.41 -1.10 11.47
N PRO A 490 -19.04 -1.95 10.63
CA PRO A 490 -20.39 -2.48 10.86
C PRO A 490 -20.40 -3.62 11.92
N GLY A 491 -19.26 -3.92 12.55
CA GLY A 491 -19.10 -5.06 13.45
C GLY A 491 -19.90 -4.96 14.76
N LYS A 492 -20.39 -6.12 15.23
CA LYS A 492 -21.14 -6.32 16.49
C LYS A 492 -20.44 -5.79 17.76
N SER A 493 -19.15 -5.43 17.69
CA SER A 493 -18.34 -4.94 18.80
C SER A 493 -18.56 -3.45 19.14
N GLY A 494 -18.99 -2.64 18.16
CA GLY A 494 -19.05 -1.18 18.28
C GLY A 494 -17.68 -0.50 18.38
N SER A 495 -16.61 -1.15 17.90
CA SER A 495 -15.24 -0.63 17.90
C SER A 495 -14.96 0.24 16.67
N PHE A 496 -14.44 1.44 16.87
CA PHE A 496 -13.85 2.26 15.80
C PHE A 496 -12.46 1.75 15.44
N PHE A 497 -12.13 1.85 14.15
CA PHE A 497 -10.82 1.58 13.58
C PHE A 497 -10.30 2.83 12.89
N TYR A 498 -9.01 3.12 13.10
CA TYR A 498 -8.28 4.11 12.29
C TYR A 498 -7.20 3.41 11.47
N LEU A 499 -6.88 3.98 10.31
CA LEU A 499 -5.86 3.51 9.37
C LEU A 499 -4.88 4.66 9.12
N THR A 500 -3.58 4.37 9.11
CA THR A 500 -2.54 5.35 8.76
C THR A 500 -2.59 5.71 7.28
N ASN A 501 -2.07 6.89 6.91
CA ASN A 501 -2.19 7.34 5.51
C ASN A 501 -1.40 6.48 4.52
N ASP A 502 -0.34 5.83 5.02
CA ASP A 502 0.55 4.87 4.36
C ASP A 502 0.07 3.41 4.46
N ASP A 503 -1.14 3.17 5.00
CA ASP A 503 -1.77 1.85 5.14
C ASP A 503 -1.00 0.81 5.99
N ARG A 504 0.13 1.16 6.64
CA ARG A 504 0.96 0.22 7.41
C ARG A 504 0.32 -0.23 8.73
N TYR A 505 -0.35 0.66 9.45
CA TYR A 505 -0.87 0.39 10.80
C TYR A 505 -2.37 0.66 10.91
N MET A 506 -3.04 -0.26 11.62
CA MET A 506 -4.41 -0.08 12.08
C MET A 506 -4.43 0.24 13.57
N ILE A 507 -5.38 1.07 13.99
CA ILE A 507 -5.61 1.40 15.39
C ILE A 507 -7.04 0.99 15.74
N LYS A 508 -7.18 -0.09 16.51
CA LYS A 508 -8.47 -0.63 16.94
C LYS A 508 -8.81 -0.15 18.35
N THR A 509 -9.97 0.46 18.53
CA THR A 509 -10.48 0.78 19.88
C THR A 509 -10.96 -0.48 20.60
N MET A 510 -10.69 -0.59 21.90
CA MET A 510 -10.88 -1.82 22.68
C MET A 510 -11.67 -1.62 23.98
N LYS A 511 -12.41 -2.67 24.35
CA LYS A 511 -13.07 -2.84 25.64
C LYS A 511 -12.04 -3.06 26.76
N LYS A 512 -12.47 -2.85 28.01
CA LYS A 512 -11.62 -3.09 29.19
C LYS A 512 -11.27 -4.58 29.37
N SER A 513 -12.13 -5.48 28.91
CA SER A 513 -11.90 -6.94 28.88
C SER A 513 -10.77 -7.30 27.93
N GLU A 514 -10.90 -6.99 26.65
CA GLU A 514 -9.89 -7.27 25.60
C GLU A 514 -8.48 -6.77 25.99
N ALA A 515 -8.39 -5.54 26.52
CA ALA A 515 -7.13 -4.99 27.01
C ALA A 515 -6.54 -5.77 28.21
N LYS A 516 -7.36 -6.38 29.08
CA LYS A 516 -6.88 -7.26 30.15
C LYS A 516 -6.35 -8.58 29.58
N VAL A 517 -7.01 -9.13 28.55
CA VAL A 517 -6.60 -10.38 27.89
C VAL A 517 -5.22 -10.21 27.27
N LEU A 518 -5.02 -9.15 26.47
CA LEU A 518 -3.71 -8.82 25.90
C LEU A 518 -2.63 -8.66 26.99
N ILE A 519 -2.93 -7.95 28.08
CA ILE A 519 -1.98 -7.76 29.18
C ILE A 519 -1.64 -9.08 29.90
N ARG A 520 -2.61 -10.00 30.07
CA ARG A 520 -2.39 -11.33 30.66
C ARG A 520 -1.41 -12.12 29.80
N MET A 521 -1.72 -12.24 28.51
CA MET A 521 -0.96 -13.07 27.57
C MET A 521 0.31 -12.41 27.05
N LEU A 522 0.61 -11.15 27.41
CA LEU A 522 1.68 -10.35 26.80
C LEU A 522 3.07 -11.02 26.90
N SER A 523 3.32 -11.75 27.99
CA SER A 523 4.57 -12.51 28.17
C SER A 523 4.66 -13.72 27.23
N ALA A 524 3.59 -14.52 27.14
CA ALA A 524 3.52 -15.64 26.21
C ALA A 524 3.58 -15.17 24.75
N TYR A 525 2.81 -14.14 24.39
CA TYR A 525 2.84 -13.49 23.08
C TYR A 525 4.25 -13.01 22.70
N TYR A 526 4.94 -12.31 23.62
CA TYR A 526 6.31 -11.85 23.40
C TYR A 526 7.28 -13.01 23.11
N ASN A 527 7.18 -14.11 23.87
CA ASN A 527 8.00 -15.29 23.66
C ASN A 527 7.66 -16.00 22.34
N HIS A 528 6.38 -16.11 21.99
CA HIS A 528 5.90 -16.73 20.76
C HIS A 528 6.43 -16.00 19.51
N VAL A 529 6.21 -14.69 19.41
CA VAL A 529 6.67 -13.90 18.26
C VAL A 529 8.20 -13.74 18.20
N ARG A 530 8.90 -13.97 19.33
CA ARG A 530 10.38 -14.03 19.38
C ARG A 530 10.92 -15.39 18.92
N ALA A 531 10.18 -16.47 19.15
CA ALA A 531 10.56 -17.82 18.74
C ALA A 531 10.22 -18.13 17.28
N PHE A 532 9.14 -17.54 16.74
CA PHE A 532 8.61 -17.86 15.41
C PHE A 532 8.44 -16.59 14.57
N GLU A 533 9.47 -16.20 13.80
CA GLU A 533 9.41 -15.03 12.89
C GLU A 533 8.32 -15.18 11.81
N THR A 534 7.98 -16.42 11.44
CA THR A 534 6.93 -16.78 10.47
C THR A 534 5.51 -16.77 11.03
N THR A 535 5.29 -16.45 12.31
CA THR A 535 3.95 -16.45 12.93
C THR A 535 2.93 -15.61 12.16
N LEU A 536 1.76 -16.20 11.97
CA LEU A 536 0.60 -15.61 11.31
C LEU A 536 -0.24 -14.77 12.28
N VAL A 537 0.02 -14.88 13.59
CA VAL A 537 -0.66 -14.08 14.62
C VAL A 537 -0.40 -12.59 14.41
N THR A 538 -1.48 -11.79 14.47
CA THR A 538 -1.41 -10.34 14.26
C THR A 538 -0.36 -9.64 15.15
N LYS A 539 0.35 -8.67 14.54
CA LYS A 539 1.50 -7.98 15.14
C LYS A 539 1.05 -6.74 15.91
N PHE A 540 1.32 -6.68 17.20
CA PHE A 540 0.95 -5.58 18.10
C PHE A 540 2.13 -4.65 18.40
N TYR A 541 1.94 -3.35 18.19
CA TYR A 541 3.00 -2.33 18.26
C TYR A 541 2.87 -1.35 19.44
N GLY A 542 1.69 -1.24 20.05
CA GLY A 542 1.48 -0.39 21.23
C GLY A 542 0.06 -0.50 21.81
N LEU A 543 -0.04 -0.69 23.13
CA LEU A 543 -1.30 -0.68 23.87
C LEU A 543 -1.39 0.59 24.73
N HIS A 544 -2.41 1.41 24.50
CA HIS A 544 -2.53 2.70 25.18
C HIS A 544 -3.97 2.99 25.65
N CYS A 545 -4.13 4.03 26.47
CA CYS A 545 -5.42 4.50 26.96
C CYS A 545 -5.43 6.02 27.14
N VAL A 546 -6.40 6.67 26.48
CA VAL A 546 -6.74 8.08 26.69
C VAL A 546 -7.89 8.15 27.69
N LYS A 547 -7.72 8.98 28.72
CA LYS A 547 -8.79 9.41 29.61
C LYS A 547 -9.07 10.89 29.33
N LEU A 548 -10.23 11.17 28.74
CA LEU A 548 -10.68 12.53 28.49
C LEU A 548 -11.10 13.19 29.81
N THR A 549 -10.78 14.48 29.97
CA THR A 549 -11.14 15.24 31.18
C THR A 549 -12.45 16.01 30.92
N GLY A 550 -13.41 15.85 31.83
CA GLY A 550 -14.76 16.38 31.72
C GLY A 550 -15.68 15.78 32.79
N PRO A 551 -16.96 16.17 32.84
CA PRO A 551 -17.91 15.69 33.86
C PRO A 551 -18.12 14.18 33.82
N ILE A 552 -18.02 13.56 32.64
CA ILE A 552 -18.03 12.11 32.45
C ILE A 552 -16.63 11.66 32.01
N GLN A 553 -15.87 11.04 32.92
CA GLN A 553 -14.49 10.62 32.68
C GLN A 553 -14.40 9.35 31.80
N LYS A 554 -14.64 9.50 30.49
CA LYS A 554 -14.55 8.42 29.49
C LYS A 554 -13.08 7.96 29.32
N LYS A 555 -12.86 6.64 29.36
CA LYS A 555 -11.57 5.98 29.09
C LYS A 555 -11.65 5.18 27.80
N VAL A 556 -10.95 5.63 26.77
CA VAL A 556 -10.81 4.94 25.48
C VAL A 556 -9.48 4.19 25.49
N ARG A 557 -9.51 2.88 25.23
CA ARG A 557 -8.32 2.05 25.02
C ARG A 557 -8.18 1.75 23.55
N PHE A 558 -6.95 1.57 23.10
CA PHE A 558 -6.69 1.17 21.73
C PHE A 558 -5.40 0.37 21.65
N ILE A 559 -5.38 -0.52 20.66
CA ILE A 559 -4.22 -1.30 20.24
C ILE A 559 -3.80 -0.80 18.86
N ILE A 560 -2.51 -0.64 18.67
CA ILE A 560 -1.90 -0.38 17.37
C ILE A 560 -1.40 -1.72 16.86
N MET A 561 -1.84 -2.11 15.67
CA MET A 561 -1.61 -3.41 15.06
C MET A 561 -1.24 -3.27 13.59
N GLY A 562 -0.57 -4.27 13.02
CA GLY A 562 -0.23 -4.27 11.59
C GLY A 562 -1.47 -4.42 10.72
N ASN A 563 -1.54 -3.67 9.63
CA ASN A 563 -2.50 -3.95 8.57
C ASN A 563 -2.02 -5.18 7.78
N LEU A 564 -2.78 -6.27 7.79
CA LEU A 564 -2.47 -7.48 7.02
C LEU A 564 -2.48 -7.22 5.51
N PHE A 565 -3.30 -6.26 5.06
CA PHE A 565 -3.44 -5.88 3.65
C PHE A 565 -2.66 -4.61 3.32
N CYS A 566 -1.53 -4.38 4.00
CA CYS A 566 -0.54 -3.39 3.59
C CYS A 566 0.18 -3.91 2.33
N SER A 567 -0.35 -3.56 1.15
CA SER A 567 0.03 -4.14 -0.14
C SER A 567 0.02 -3.09 -1.25
N GLU A 568 0.91 -3.23 -2.22
CA GLU A 568 0.85 -2.49 -3.50
C GLU A 568 -0.22 -3.07 -4.44
N TYR A 569 -0.67 -4.30 -4.19
CA TYR A 569 -1.69 -5.00 -4.97
C TYR A 569 -3.11 -4.69 -4.48
N SER A 570 -4.04 -4.54 -5.43
CA SER A 570 -5.48 -4.49 -5.16
C SER A 570 -5.99 -5.83 -4.62
N ILE A 571 -6.54 -5.85 -3.41
CA ILE A 571 -7.14 -7.04 -2.82
C ILE A 571 -8.59 -7.18 -3.32
N HIS A 572 -8.81 -8.06 -4.28
CA HIS A 572 -10.09 -8.23 -5.01
C HIS A 572 -11.15 -9.03 -4.23
N ARG A 573 -10.70 -9.89 -3.30
CA ARG A 573 -11.56 -10.68 -2.40
C ARG A 573 -10.93 -10.73 -1.01
N ARG A 574 -11.75 -10.63 0.04
CA ARG A 574 -11.34 -10.74 1.45
C ARG A 574 -12.25 -11.75 2.15
N PHE A 575 -11.67 -12.69 2.91
CA PHE A 575 -12.40 -13.72 3.66
C PHE A 575 -11.98 -13.70 5.14
N ASP A 576 -12.94 -13.69 6.06
CA ASP A 576 -12.76 -13.96 7.49
C ASP A 576 -13.24 -15.39 7.74
N LEU A 577 -12.34 -16.28 8.16
CA LEU A 577 -12.57 -17.74 8.21
C LEU A 577 -12.36 -18.31 9.62
N LYS A 578 -13.28 -19.15 10.10
CA LYS A 578 -13.33 -19.68 11.49
C LYS A 578 -13.65 -21.19 11.60
N GLY A 579 -14.03 -21.82 10.49
CA GLY A 579 -14.47 -23.22 10.45
C GLY A 579 -15.81 -23.48 11.11
N SER A 580 -16.70 -22.49 11.18
CA SER A 580 -18.06 -22.63 11.72
C SER A 580 -19.11 -22.17 10.70
N ILE A 581 -20.37 -22.57 10.91
CA ILE A 581 -21.49 -22.26 9.99
C ILE A 581 -22.40 -21.14 10.52
N LEU A 582 -22.60 -21.04 11.84
CA LEU A 582 -23.67 -20.20 12.41
C LEU A 582 -23.38 -18.69 12.25
N GLY A 583 -24.11 -18.03 11.34
CA GLY A 583 -23.94 -16.61 11.02
C GLY A 583 -22.68 -16.30 10.19
N ARG A 584 -22.19 -17.30 9.45
CA ARG A 584 -20.94 -17.28 8.68
C ARG A 584 -21.16 -17.16 7.16
N THR A 585 -22.26 -16.52 6.76
CA THR A 585 -22.55 -16.02 5.40
C THR A 585 -22.56 -14.49 5.42
N THR A 586 -22.33 -13.83 4.29
CA THR A 586 -22.46 -12.38 4.16
C THR A 586 -23.88 -11.98 3.75
N ASP A 587 -24.44 -10.97 4.42
CA ASP A 587 -25.84 -10.56 4.23
C ASP A 587 -26.06 -9.69 2.96
N LYS A 588 -25.00 -9.41 2.19
CA LYS A 588 -25.04 -8.66 0.94
C LYS A 588 -25.27 -9.61 -0.26
N PRO A 589 -26.11 -9.25 -1.24
CA PRO A 589 -26.20 -9.98 -2.51
C PRO A 589 -24.91 -9.82 -3.33
N GLU A 590 -24.64 -10.76 -4.26
CA GLU A 590 -23.40 -10.79 -5.05
C GLU A 590 -23.15 -9.50 -5.85
N SER A 591 -24.21 -8.84 -6.31
CA SER A 591 -24.17 -7.54 -7.00
C SER A 591 -23.68 -6.37 -6.14
N GLU A 592 -23.68 -6.51 -4.82
CA GLU A 592 -23.23 -5.49 -3.84
C GLU A 592 -21.89 -5.85 -3.18
N ILE A 593 -21.24 -6.95 -3.59
CA ILE A 593 -19.92 -7.33 -3.13
C ILE A 593 -18.87 -6.44 -3.80
N ASP A 594 -18.13 -5.70 -2.97
CA ASP A 594 -17.04 -4.82 -3.37
C ASP A 594 -15.69 -5.31 -2.81
N GLU A 595 -14.59 -4.70 -3.24
CA GLU A 595 -13.21 -5.00 -2.79
C GLU A 595 -12.99 -4.87 -1.27
N THR A 596 -13.89 -4.17 -0.56
CA THR A 596 -13.81 -3.93 0.89
C THR A 596 -14.70 -4.88 1.69
N THR A 597 -15.57 -5.63 1.03
CA THR A 597 -16.52 -6.57 1.62
C THR A 597 -15.76 -7.80 2.14
N ILE A 598 -15.96 -8.11 3.42
CA ILE A 598 -15.34 -9.26 4.07
C ILE A 598 -16.34 -10.42 4.04
N LEU A 599 -16.06 -11.36 3.14
CA LEU A 599 -16.73 -12.63 2.98
C LEU A 599 -16.40 -13.57 4.17
N LYS A 600 -17.18 -14.63 4.36
CA LYS A 600 -17.08 -15.57 5.48
C LYS A 600 -17.04 -17.02 4.97
N ASP A 601 -17.02 -17.99 5.88
CA ASP A 601 -16.88 -19.43 5.59
C ASP A 601 -17.93 -19.96 4.60
N LEU A 602 -19.19 -19.54 4.73
CA LEU A 602 -20.26 -19.95 3.82
C LEU A 602 -20.27 -19.16 2.50
N ASP A 603 -19.44 -18.13 2.36
CA ASP A 603 -19.23 -17.42 1.09
C ASP A 603 -17.97 -17.94 0.35
N LEU A 604 -17.20 -18.85 0.96
CA LEU A 604 -15.95 -19.36 0.40
C LEU A 604 -16.22 -20.36 -0.75
N ASN A 605 -15.73 -20.01 -1.93
CA ASN A 605 -15.84 -20.74 -3.18
C ASN A 605 -14.47 -21.09 -3.81
N PHE A 606 -13.43 -21.23 -2.97
CA PHE A 606 -12.08 -21.57 -3.40
C PHE A 606 -11.40 -22.56 -2.43
N VAL A 607 -10.53 -23.42 -3.00
CA VAL A 607 -9.43 -24.10 -2.29
C VAL A 607 -8.13 -23.40 -2.66
N PHE A 608 -7.31 -23.09 -1.66
CA PHE A 608 -6.04 -22.41 -1.80
C PHE A 608 -4.92 -23.44 -2.03
N ARG A 609 -4.28 -23.40 -3.20
CA ARG A 609 -3.18 -24.30 -3.59
C ARG A 609 -1.84 -23.62 -3.36
N LEU A 610 -1.05 -24.16 -2.43
CA LEU A 610 0.28 -23.68 -2.07
C LEU A 610 1.36 -24.66 -2.52
N GLN A 611 2.48 -24.14 -3.01
CA GLN A 611 3.68 -24.96 -3.28
C GLN A 611 4.07 -25.78 -2.04
N LYS A 612 4.54 -27.02 -2.25
CA LYS A 612 4.86 -28.01 -1.20
C LYS A 612 5.59 -27.45 0.02
N SER A 613 6.69 -26.73 -0.19
CA SER A 613 7.50 -26.14 0.89
C SER A 613 6.71 -25.13 1.72
N TRP A 614 5.94 -24.27 1.05
CA TRP A 614 5.07 -23.28 1.68
C TRP A 614 3.86 -23.91 2.37
N PHE A 615 3.28 -24.97 1.82
CA PHE A 615 2.18 -25.71 2.45
C PHE A 615 2.63 -26.40 3.75
N GLN A 616 3.80 -27.05 3.73
CA GLN A 616 4.37 -27.66 4.93
C GLN A 616 4.70 -26.61 6.01
N GLU A 617 5.30 -25.48 5.63
CA GLU A 617 5.58 -24.39 6.56
C GLU A 617 4.29 -23.73 7.09
N PHE A 618 3.26 -23.61 6.25
CA PHE A 618 1.93 -23.13 6.63
C PHE A 618 1.31 -23.99 7.72
N CYS A 619 1.19 -25.30 7.51
CA CYS A 619 0.61 -26.23 8.49
C CYS A 619 1.41 -26.20 9.79
N ARG A 620 2.74 -26.28 9.69
CA ARG A 620 3.68 -26.22 10.83
C ARG A 620 3.53 -24.93 11.65
N GLN A 621 3.21 -23.80 11.01
CA GLN A 621 3.03 -22.52 11.72
C GLN A 621 1.62 -22.37 12.29
N ILE A 622 0.58 -22.77 11.56
CA ILE A 622 -0.81 -22.78 12.05
C ILE A 622 -0.93 -23.64 13.31
N ASP A 623 -0.29 -24.81 13.36
CA ASP A 623 -0.26 -25.65 14.57
C ASP A 623 0.30 -24.89 15.78
N ARG A 624 1.48 -24.25 15.64
CA ARG A 624 2.09 -23.50 16.76
C ARG A 624 1.27 -22.28 17.18
N ASP A 625 0.72 -21.55 16.21
CA ASP A 625 -0.12 -20.38 16.49
C ASP A 625 -1.39 -20.81 17.23
N CYS A 626 -1.99 -21.96 16.87
CA CYS A 626 -3.15 -22.52 17.56
C CYS A 626 -2.80 -23.07 18.95
N GLU A 627 -1.67 -23.75 19.12
CA GLU A 627 -1.17 -24.21 20.44
C GLU A 627 -0.98 -23.05 21.41
N PHE A 628 -0.36 -21.95 20.95
CA PHE A 628 -0.21 -20.72 21.74
C PHE A 628 -1.57 -20.13 22.14
N LEU A 629 -2.52 -20.01 21.20
CA LEU A 629 -3.84 -19.45 21.47
C LEU A 629 -4.67 -20.35 22.40
N GLU A 630 -4.55 -21.68 22.28
CA GLU A 630 -5.19 -22.65 23.19
C GLU A 630 -4.65 -22.52 24.62
N GLN A 631 -3.32 -22.44 24.78
CA GLN A 631 -2.67 -22.27 26.10
C GLN A 631 -3.12 -20.97 26.80
N GLU A 632 -3.24 -19.87 26.06
CA GLU A 632 -3.73 -18.59 26.58
C GLU A 632 -5.26 -18.49 26.67
N ARG A 633 -5.97 -19.59 26.38
CA ARG A 633 -7.45 -19.74 26.44
C ARG A 633 -8.21 -18.76 25.53
N ILE A 634 -7.61 -18.45 24.40
CA ILE A 634 -8.14 -17.58 23.36
C ILE A 634 -9.02 -18.40 22.39
N MET A 635 -10.08 -17.78 21.89
CA MET A 635 -11.09 -18.38 21.03
C MET A 635 -11.69 -17.32 20.09
N ASP A 636 -12.55 -17.74 19.16
CA ASP A 636 -13.25 -16.84 18.22
C ASP A 636 -12.32 -15.96 17.35
N TYR A 637 -11.08 -16.41 17.14
CA TYR A 637 -10.11 -15.84 16.22
C TYR A 637 -10.34 -16.34 14.78
N SER A 638 -10.06 -15.51 13.79
CA SER A 638 -10.24 -15.84 12.36
C SER A 638 -8.90 -15.94 11.64
N LEU A 639 -8.82 -16.75 10.59
CA LEU A 639 -7.86 -16.51 9.51
C LEU A 639 -8.48 -15.46 8.60
N LEU A 640 -7.87 -14.28 8.52
CA LEU A 640 -8.20 -13.29 7.51
C LEU A 640 -7.36 -13.61 6.26
N VAL A 641 -7.99 -13.75 5.10
CA VAL A 641 -7.36 -14.05 3.81
C VAL A 641 -7.73 -12.94 2.80
N GLY A 642 -6.77 -12.50 2.01
CA GLY A 642 -6.94 -11.55 0.91
C GLY A 642 -6.32 -12.09 -0.37
N LEU A 643 -7.06 -12.01 -1.47
CA LEU A 643 -6.63 -12.48 -2.79
C LEU A 643 -6.47 -11.31 -3.77
N HIS A 644 -5.35 -11.30 -4.47
CA HIS A 644 -5.15 -10.51 -5.69
C HIS A 644 -5.01 -11.48 -6.88
N PHE A 645 -6.00 -11.48 -7.77
CA PHE A 645 -5.99 -12.27 -9.01
C PHE A 645 -5.10 -11.59 -10.07
N ARG A 646 -4.28 -12.38 -10.76
CA ARG A 646 -3.19 -11.87 -11.61
C ARG A 646 -3.59 -11.68 -13.08
N GLU A 647 -4.54 -12.48 -13.57
CA GLU A 647 -5.03 -12.44 -14.95
C GLU A 647 -6.52 -12.06 -15.00
N THR A 648 -6.87 -11.16 -15.91
CA THR A 648 -8.23 -10.59 -16.04
C THR A 648 -8.54 -10.30 -17.50
N SER A 649 -9.79 -10.54 -17.91
CA SER A 649 -10.25 -10.20 -19.27
C SER A 649 -10.46 -8.68 -19.40
N ALA A 650 -10.46 -8.17 -20.63
CA ALA A 650 -10.80 -6.77 -20.90
C ALA A 650 -12.23 -6.38 -20.46
N ALA A 651 -13.10 -7.36 -20.17
CA ALA A 651 -14.44 -7.16 -19.61
C ALA A 651 -14.49 -7.27 -18.07
N GLY A 652 -13.38 -7.61 -17.41
CA GLY A 652 -13.31 -7.81 -15.96
C GLY A 652 -13.76 -9.19 -15.48
N ASP A 653 -13.74 -10.21 -16.35
CA ASP A 653 -13.92 -11.61 -15.95
C ASP A 653 -12.57 -12.22 -15.55
N LEU A 654 -12.56 -13.12 -14.57
CA LEU A 654 -11.34 -13.86 -14.20
C LEU A 654 -10.96 -14.88 -15.29
N ILE A 655 -9.69 -14.92 -15.68
CA ILE A 655 -9.17 -15.86 -16.69
C ILE A 655 -8.59 -17.10 -16.00
N PRO A 656 -9.06 -18.33 -16.30
CA PRO A 656 -8.47 -19.54 -15.74
C PRO A 656 -7.06 -19.79 -16.25
N SER A 657 -6.17 -20.20 -15.33
CA SER A 657 -4.78 -20.56 -15.59
C SER A 657 -4.70 -21.66 -16.66
N GLY A 658 -4.11 -21.33 -17.82
CA GLY A 658 -3.97 -22.24 -18.96
C GLY A 658 -5.10 -22.21 -20.00
N ALA A 659 -6.11 -21.35 -19.86
CA ALA A 659 -7.15 -21.18 -20.89
C ALA A 659 -6.58 -20.59 -22.19
N ARG A 660 -6.78 -21.27 -23.33
CA ARG A 660 -6.47 -20.69 -24.65
C ARG A 660 -7.46 -19.55 -24.94
N THR A 661 -6.95 -18.37 -25.25
CA THR A 661 -7.76 -17.31 -25.87
C THR A 661 -8.39 -17.82 -27.16
N PRO A 662 -9.70 -17.59 -27.40
CA PRO A 662 -10.30 -17.88 -28.69
C PRO A 662 -9.69 -16.95 -29.75
N ILE A 663 -8.84 -17.50 -30.61
CA ILE A 663 -8.38 -16.81 -31.82
C ILE A 663 -9.61 -16.63 -32.71
N GLY A 664 -10.03 -15.38 -32.91
CA GLY A 664 -11.12 -15.05 -33.83
C GLY A 664 -10.76 -15.51 -35.25
N CYS A 665 -11.68 -16.19 -35.92
CA CYS A 665 -11.44 -16.71 -37.27
C CYS A 665 -11.21 -15.58 -38.29
N GLY A 666 -9.98 -15.48 -38.80
CA GLY A 666 -9.61 -14.70 -39.97
C GLY A 666 -8.46 -15.40 -40.70
N PRO A 667 -8.52 -15.58 -42.04
CA PRO A 667 -7.44 -16.18 -42.78
C PRO A 667 -6.41 -15.12 -43.15
N ASP A 668 -5.29 -15.07 -42.43
CA ASP A 668 -3.95 -14.97 -43.03
C ASP A 668 -2.85 -15.06 -41.94
N ASN A 669 -1.67 -15.55 -42.33
CA ASN A 669 -0.58 -15.86 -41.40
C ASN A 669 0.27 -14.62 -41.07
N GLU A 670 0.23 -14.15 -39.82
CA GLU A 670 1.42 -13.61 -39.15
C GLU A 670 1.54 -14.15 -37.71
N VAL A 671 2.76 -14.50 -37.30
CA VAL A 671 3.02 -15.21 -36.04
C VAL A 671 3.15 -14.22 -34.89
N GLY A 672 2.02 -13.87 -34.28
CA GLY A 672 1.99 -13.18 -32.98
C GLY A 672 2.61 -14.02 -31.85
N PRO A 673 3.22 -13.39 -30.83
CA PRO A 673 4.02 -14.11 -29.84
C PRO A 673 3.16 -15.01 -28.95
N ARG A 674 3.50 -16.30 -28.92
CA ARG A 674 2.97 -17.24 -27.93
C ARG A 674 3.51 -16.87 -26.56
N LEU A 675 2.67 -16.33 -25.68
CA LEU A 675 2.97 -16.24 -24.25
C LEU A 675 2.86 -17.63 -23.61
N SER A 676 3.84 -18.48 -23.90
CA SER A 676 4.01 -19.77 -23.25
C SER A 676 4.99 -19.63 -22.09
N ARG A 677 4.53 -19.88 -20.85
CA ARG A 677 5.31 -20.34 -19.68
C ARG A 677 6.44 -19.43 -19.13
N VAL A 678 6.94 -18.47 -19.91
CA VAL A 678 8.08 -17.58 -19.61
C VAL A 678 7.73 -16.43 -18.64
N ASP A 679 6.46 -16.08 -18.48
CA ASP A 679 6.02 -15.12 -17.45
C ASP A 679 6.07 -15.70 -16.02
N LEU A 680 6.15 -17.03 -15.89
CA LEU A 680 6.51 -17.65 -14.63
C LEU A 680 7.99 -17.38 -14.30
N ASP A 681 8.88 -17.47 -15.29
CA ASP A 681 10.29 -17.15 -15.15
C ASP A 681 10.53 -15.64 -14.93
N GLN A 682 9.70 -14.75 -15.46
CA GLN A 682 9.76 -13.31 -15.11
C GLN A 682 9.55 -13.03 -13.61
N LEU A 683 8.94 -13.94 -12.84
CA LEU A 683 8.85 -13.84 -11.37
C LEU A 683 10.12 -14.30 -10.66
N PHE A 684 10.87 -15.22 -11.27
CA PHE A 684 12.14 -15.71 -10.76
C PHE A 684 13.32 -14.77 -11.07
N LEU A 685 13.07 -13.67 -11.80
CA LEU A 685 14.09 -12.71 -12.28
C LEU A 685 14.12 -11.37 -11.53
N ASP A 686 13.35 -11.19 -10.45
CA ASP A 686 13.38 -10.02 -9.55
C ASP A 686 13.77 -10.41 -8.11
N PRO A 687 15.07 -10.32 -7.74
CA PRO A 687 15.55 -10.65 -6.39
C PRO A 687 14.94 -9.79 -5.28
N SER A 688 14.47 -8.58 -5.59
CA SER A 688 13.88 -7.67 -4.59
C SER A 688 12.54 -8.21 -4.09
N ARG A 689 11.72 -8.77 -4.99
CA ARG A 689 10.42 -9.37 -4.66
C ARG A 689 10.57 -10.62 -3.80
N TRP A 690 11.54 -11.49 -4.10
CA TRP A 690 11.84 -12.67 -3.27
C TRP A 690 12.10 -12.32 -1.80
N SER A 691 12.79 -11.20 -1.52
CA SER A 691 13.03 -10.74 -0.14
C SER A 691 11.75 -10.32 0.64
N SER A 692 10.65 -10.08 -0.09
CA SER A 692 9.35 -9.66 0.45
C SER A 692 8.36 -10.81 0.66
N ILE A 693 8.56 -11.96 0.01
CA ILE A 693 7.69 -13.13 0.13
C ILE A 693 7.94 -13.78 1.50
N LYS A 694 6.89 -13.89 2.30
CA LYS A 694 6.91 -14.53 3.61
C LYS A 694 5.61 -15.27 3.80
N LEU A 695 5.59 -16.29 4.66
CA LEU A 695 4.35 -16.98 5.00
C LEU A 695 3.27 -15.96 5.41
N GLY A 696 2.15 -15.93 4.67
CA GLY A 696 1.05 -14.99 4.86
C GLY A 696 1.18 -13.60 4.20
N VAL A 697 2.27 -13.28 3.49
CA VAL A 697 2.49 -11.96 2.87
C VAL A 697 3.14 -12.10 1.49
N ASN A 698 2.53 -11.46 0.47
CA ASN A 698 2.99 -11.51 -0.93
C ASN A 698 3.16 -12.94 -1.48
N MET A 699 2.36 -13.90 -1.01
CA MET A 699 2.54 -15.32 -1.33
C MET A 699 2.02 -15.63 -2.75
N PRO A 700 2.86 -15.98 -3.74
CA PRO A 700 2.37 -16.50 -5.01
C PRO A 700 1.73 -17.87 -4.78
N ALA A 701 0.52 -18.05 -5.30
CA ALA A 701 -0.27 -19.26 -5.10
C ALA A 701 -1.27 -19.43 -6.25
N ARG A 702 -1.97 -20.57 -6.28
CA ARG A 702 -3.14 -20.77 -7.12
C ARG A 702 -4.39 -20.92 -6.26
N VAL A 703 -5.54 -20.59 -6.80
CA VAL A 703 -6.83 -20.94 -6.20
C VAL A 703 -7.62 -21.80 -7.17
N GLU A 704 -8.15 -22.91 -6.67
CA GLU A 704 -9.06 -23.77 -7.39
C GLU A 704 -10.49 -23.41 -7.01
N ARG A 705 -11.34 -23.12 -7.98
CA ARG A 705 -12.74 -22.78 -7.75
C ARG A 705 -13.50 -24.01 -7.26
N THR A 706 -14.35 -23.81 -6.26
CA THR A 706 -15.29 -24.83 -5.78
C THR A 706 -16.74 -24.41 -6.03
N VAL A 707 -17.62 -25.40 -6.17
CA VAL A 707 -19.07 -25.22 -6.25
C VAL A 707 -19.73 -26.12 -5.22
N ARG A 708 -20.65 -25.58 -4.42
CA ARG A 708 -21.45 -26.37 -3.49
C ARG A 708 -22.68 -26.90 -4.19
N ARG A 709 -23.12 -28.09 -3.79
CA ARG A 709 -24.39 -28.66 -4.25
C ARG A 709 -25.55 -28.02 -3.50
N SER A 710 -26.63 -27.76 -4.23
CA SER A 710 -27.84 -27.09 -3.76
C SER A 710 -28.61 -27.85 -2.65
N ASP A 711 -28.24 -29.11 -2.41
CA ASP A 711 -28.88 -30.05 -1.47
C ASP A 711 -28.17 -30.17 -0.11
N CYS A 712 -27.01 -29.53 0.09
CA CYS A 712 -26.17 -29.70 1.29
C CYS A 712 -25.81 -28.36 1.97
N GLU A 713 -26.77 -27.78 2.70
CA GLU A 713 -26.61 -26.52 3.47
C GLU A 713 -25.44 -26.52 4.47
N PHE A 714 -24.95 -27.70 4.89
CA PHE A 714 -23.89 -27.86 5.88
C PHE A 714 -22.47 -28.05 5.30
N GLN A 715 -22.32 -28.10 3.97
CA GLN A 715 -21.02 -28.30 3.34
C GLN A 715 -20.18 -27.00 3.36
N LEU A 716 -19.21 -26.92 4.28
CA LEU A 716 -18.30 -25.75 4.39
C LEU A 716 -17.34 -25.58 3.19
N VAL A 717 -16.93 -26.68 2.54
CA VAL A 717 -15.99 -26.67 1.41
C VAL A 717 -16.68 -27.35 0.22
N GLY A 718 -16.93 -26.60 -0.86
CA GLY A 718 -17.58 -27.14 -2.05
C GLY A 718 -16.70 -28.12 -2.85
N GLU A 719 -17.29 -28.79 -3.82
CA GLU A 719 -16.58 -29.71 -4.70
C GLU A 719 -15.63 -28.93 -5.63
N PRO A 720 -14.37 -29.38 -5.81
CA PRO A 720 -13.44 -28.75 -6.74
C PRO A 720 -13.90 -28.88 -8.20
N THR A 721 -13.75 -27.80 -8.96
CA THR A 721 -14.17 -27.75 -10.37
C THR A 721 -13.04 -28.06 -11.36
N GLY A 722 -11.78 -28.11 -10.91
CA GLY A 722 -10.61 -28.12 -11.79
C GLY A 722 -10.32 -26.78 -12.49
N GLU A 723 -11.07 -25.71 -12.19
CA GLU A 723 -10.82 -24.35 -12.68
C GLU A 723 -9.86 -23.62 -11.74
N TYR A 724 -8.63 -23.37 -12.20
CA TYR A 724 -7.55 -22.74 -11.42
C TYR A 724 -7.34 -21.27 -11.81
N TYR A 725 -6.94 -20.42 -10.86
CA TYR A 725 -6.54 -19.04 -11.11
C TYR A 725 -5.24 -18.71 -10.36
N ASP A 726 -4.33 -17.98 -11.03
CA ASP A 726 -3.09 -17.50 -10.40
C ASP A 726 -3.34 -16.25 -9.55
N VAL A 727 -2.84 -16.28 -8.32
CA VAL A 727 -3.07 -15.24 -7.30
C VAL A 727 -1.79 -14.83 -6.56
N VAL A 728 -1.86 -13.66 -5.93
CA VAL A 728 -1.01 -13.29 -4.79
C VAL A 728 -1.89 -13.28 -3.54
N MET A 729 -1.50 -14.04 -2.52
CA MET A 729 -2.23 -14.22 -1.26
C MET A 729 -1.61 -13.44 -0.10
N PHE A 730 -2.48 -12.96 0.78
CA PHE A 730 -2.17 -12.35 2.06
C PHE A 730 -3.04 -13.04 3.12
N PHE A 731 -2.47 -13.56 4.20
CA PHE A 731 -3.25 -14.21 5.24
C PHE A 731 -2.61 -14.14 6.63
N GLY A 732 -3.44 -14.11 7.67
CA GLY A 732 -3.00 -13.99 9.05
C GLY A 732 -4.12 -14.19 10.07
N VAL A 733 -3.77 -14.59 11.29
CA VAL A 733 -4.70 -14.86 12.38
C VAL A 733 -5.03 -13.56 13.13
N ILE A 734 -6.31 -13.21 13.18
CA ILE A 734 -6.85 -11.96 13.72
C ILE A 734 -7.82 -12.18 14.89
N ASP A 735 -8.19 -11.10 15.58
CA ASP A 735 -9.18 -11.06 16.66
C ASP A 735 -8.91 -11.97 17.88
N ILE A 736 -7.62 -12.26 18.11
CA ILE A 736 -7.05 -13.05 19.22
C ILE A 736 -7.19 -12.44 20.64
N LEU A 737 -8.19 -11.58 20.89
CA LEU A 737 -8.40 -10.89 22.17
C LEU A 737 -9.68 -11.30 22.90
N GLN A 738 -10.36 -12.35 22.42
CA GLN A 738 -11.52 -12.96 23.07
C GLN A 738 -11.11 -14.13 23.96
N ASP A 739 -11.50 -14.05 25.23
CA ASP A 739 -11.11 -14.98 26.29
C ASP A 739 -12.28 -15.88 26.71
N TYR A 740 -12.01 -17.17 26.93
CA TYR A 740 -13.03 -18.13 27.35
C TYR A 740 -13.33 -18.04 28.86
N ASP A 741 -14.09 -17.01 29.23
CA ASP A 741 -14.55 -16.77 30.61
C ASP A 741 -15.92 -17.44 30.89
N ILE A 742 -16.37 -17.43 32.16
CA ILE A 742 -17.61 -18.08 32.63
C ILE A 742 -18.84 -17.60 31.85
N SER A 743 -18.91 -16.33 31.45
CA SER A 743 -20.00 -15.82 30.61
C SER A 743 -20.04 -16.47 29.22
N LYS A 744 -18.88 -16.86 28.66
CA LYS A 744 -18.79 -17.61 27.40
C LYS A 744 -19.13 -19.08 27.58
N LYS A 745 -18.82 -19.68 28.73
CA LYS A 745 -19.32 -21.02 29.10
C LYS A 745 -20.85 -21.06 29.16
N LEU A 746 -21.49 -20.01 29.68
CA LEU A 746 -22.95 -19.88 29.71
C LEU A 746 -23.54 -19.62 28.31
N GLU A 747 -22.89 -18.78 27.49
CA GLU A 747 -23.28 -18.58 26.08
C GLU A 747 -23.20 -19.89 25.29
N HIS A 748 -22.13 -20.67 25.48
CA HIS A 748 -21.96 -22.00 24.89
C HIS A 748 -23.08 -22.94 25.35
N ALA A 749 -23.27 -23.09 26.66
CA ALA A 749 -24.29 -23.99 27.23
C ALA A 749 -25.71 -23.65 26.76
N TYR A 750 -26.04 -22.37 26.59
CA TYR A 750 -27.33 -21.96 26.02
C TYR A 750 -27.46 -22.33 24.54
N LYS A 751 -26.42 -22.07 23.74
CA LYS A 751 -26.44 -22.36 22.29
C LYS A 751 -26.38 -23.86 21.99
N SER A 752 -25.63 -24.64 22.77
CA SER A 752 -25.51 -26.11 22.61
C SER A 752 -26.78 -26.88 22.96
N ILE A 753 -27.79 -26.23 23.55
CA ILE A 753 -29.14 -26.79 23.74
C ILE A 753 -29.97 -26.70 22.44
N GLN A 754 -29.64 -25.76 21.55
CA GLN A 754 -30.40 -25.48 20.31
C GLN A 754 -29.66 -25.89 19.03
N TYR A 755 -28.33 -25.95 19.05
CA TYR A 755 -27.49 -26.22 17.88
C TYR A 755 -26.34 -27.16 18.25
N ASP A 756 -25.83 -27.93 17.28
CA ASP A 756 -24.65 -28.78 17.47
C ASP A 756 -23.44 -27.92 17.94
N PRO A 757 -22.76 -28.28 19.05
CA PRO A 757 -21.48 -27.69 19.46
C PRO A 757 -20.49 -27.40 18.32
N THR A 758 -20.38 -28.27 17.32
CA THR A 758 -19.44 -28.05 16.19
C THR A 758 -19.74 -26.77 15.40
N SER A 759 -21.03 -26.44 15.25
CA SER A 759 -21.56 -25.32 14.46
C SER A 759 -21.35 -23.94 15.08
N ILE A 760 -21.09 -23.90 16.40
CA ILE A 760 -21.07 -22.68 17.21
C ILE A 760 -19.63 -22.14 17.32
N SER A 761 -19.39 -20.87 16.99
CA SER A 761 -18.03 -20.29 17.16
C SER A 761 -17.58 -20.21 18.62
N ALA A 762 -18.51 -20.14 19.58
CA ALA A 762 -18.22 -19.95 21.00
C ALA A 762 -18.06 -21.28 21.77
N VAL A 763 -17.04 -22.09 21.45
CA VAL A 763 -16.73 -23.38 22.10
C VAL A 763 -15.48 -23.31 22.99
N ASP A 764 -15.14 -24.40 23.68
CA ASP A 764 -13.88 -24.51 24.44
C ASP A 764 -12.65 -24.28 23.54
N PRO A 765 -11.59 -23.56 24.00
CA PRO A 765 -10.41 -23.24 23.19
C PRO A 765 -9.77 -24.43 22.49
N LYS A 766 -9.76 -25.63 23.10
CA LYS A 766 -9.21 -26.83 22.48
C LYS A 766 -10.08 -27.38 21.36
N GLN A 767 -11.40 -27.32 21.53
CA GLN A 767 -12.36 -27.67 20.48
C GLN A 767 -12.34 -26.63 19.35
N TYR A 768 -12.20 -25.34 19.69
CA TYR A 768 -12.05 -24.25 18.73
C TYR A 768 -10.79 -24.43 17.88
N SER A 769 -9.63 -24.60 18.54
CA SER A 769 -8.32 -24.86 17.96
C SER A 769 -8.38 -26.02 16.98
N LYS A 770 -8.88 -27.19 17.42
CA LYS A 770 -9.05 -28.34 16.55
C LYS A 770 -9.91 -28.03 15.31
N ARG A 771 -11.15 -27.55 15.50
CA ARG A 771 -12.07 -27.27 14.38
C ARG A 771 -11.50 -26.25 13.40
N PHE A 772 -10.86 -25.21 13.91
CA PHE A 772 -10.21 -24.18 13.10
C PHE A 772 -9.13 -24.79 12.21
N ARG A 773 -8.18 -25.56 12.78
CA ARG A 773 -7.13 -26.22 12.01
C ARG A 773 -7.69 -27.23 11.00
N ASP A 774 -8.61 -28.09 11.44
CA ASP A 774 -9.22 -29.14 10.60
C ASP A 774 -9.91 -28.51 9.37
N PHE A 775 -10.58 -27.35 9.53
CA PHE A 775 -11.15 -26.60 8.41
C PHE A 775 -10.08 -25.91 7.55
N ILE A 776 -9.11 -25.22 8.17
CA ILE A 776 -8.05 -24.50 7.46
C ILE A 776 -7.19 -25.47 6.62
N PHE A 777 -6.87 -26.66 7.13
CA PHE A 777 -6.13 -27.70 6.40
C PHE A 777 -6.97 -28.45 5.35
N ASN A 778 -8.29 -28.22 5.30
CA ASN A 778 -9.17 -28.73 4.24
C ASN A 778 -9.33 -27.72 3.08
N ILE A 779 -9.17 -26.42 3.35
CA ILE A 779 -9.24 -25.35 2.32
C ILE A 779 -7.87 -24.90 1.82
N PHE A 780 -6.78 -25.29 2.46
CA PHE A 780 -5.41 -25.16 1.94
C PHE A 780 -4.89 -26.55 1.58
N ALA A 781 -4.31 -26.70 0.38
CA ALA A 781 -3.75 -27.96 -0.08
C ALA A 781 -2.42 -27.77 -0.81
N GLU A 782 -1.64 -28.85 -0.92
CA GLU A 782 -0.44 -28.87 -1.77
C GLU A 782 -0.82 -28.67 -3.25
N ASP A 783 0.04 -27.97 -3.97
CA ASP A 783 -0.08 -27.73 -5.40
C ASP A 783 0.68 -28.82 -6.19
N GLU A 784 -0.05 -29.77 -6.77
CA GLU A 784 0.49 -31.04 -7.30
C GLU A 784 1.18 -30.93 -8.67
N THR A 785 1.26 -29.74 -9.28
CA THR A 785 2.04 -29.56 -10.51
C THR A 785 3.53 -29.57 -10.18
N ASN A 786 4.19 -30.68 -10.54
CA ASN A 786 5.64 -30.81 -10.52
C ASN A 786 6.30 -29.64 -11.28
N PHE A 787 7.06 -28.81 -10.54
CA PHE A 787 8.03 -27.90 -11.12
C PHE A 787 9.33 -28.66 -11.38
N GLU A 788 9.38 -29.31 -12.56
CA GLU A 788 10.63 -29.62 -13.28
C GLU A 788 10.95 -28.49 -14.25
#